data_AF-A0A0F8WVE9-F1
#
_entry.id   AF-A0A0F8WVE9-F1
#
_cell.length_a   1.000
_cell.length_b   1.000
_cell.length_c   1.000
_cell.angle_alpha   90.00
_cell.angle_beta   90.00
_cell.angle_gamma   90.00
#
_symmetry.space_group_name_H-M   'P 1'
#
loop_
_entity.id
_entity.type
_entity.pdbx_description
1 polymer ?
#
loop_
_entity_poly.entity_id
_entity_poly.type
_entity_poly.pdbx_seq_one_letter_code
_entity_poly.pdbx_strand_id
1 'polypeptide(L)'
;MLRRFSTNFKKSKGERESNPNGSVANGTTAGTTSSSSSSKRQSKLPPPRKSVSDSSPVDLKEDAPAAFEKYGQVLHASVAPLPYQGGEAAYLEKEHPSGLFHDLRSLGIKDYASLGDVIKTRLKGELVDDKTMIMERIIQIVSSLPGNSKMREDLTNMFLNQLWDSLPHPPLSYMGDDYAYRSADGSNNNPTLPWLGAANTAYARSIRPLTIQPGGLPDAGLVFDTLFAREKFNPHPNKVSSLFFAWASLIIHDIFQTDYRDPSKNKTSAYLDLSILYGDNQDEQDLVRTFEDGKLKPDSFSESRLQAFPAACSVLMVMLSRFHNYVVEELAAVNENGRFTKPRPNLPEEQAKQAWAKYDNDLFQTGRLITCGLYINVTLYDYLRTIVNLNRSNSTWCLDPRAQMQGQETTPSGLGNQCSVEFNLAYRWHSAISYNDEKWTEKMYEELIGKPGEDISMHELLMGLGKYEASIPKDPSKRTFSGLKRQEDGTFKDEDLVKILADAVEDVAGSFGARNVPKVLKAVEILGIEQGRRWNTGSLNEFRKFFGLKPYGTFEEINSNPEVSDALRTLYGHPDYVELYPGIVSEEAKEPMVPGVGIAPTYTISRAVLSDAVALVRGDRHYTVDYNARNLTNWGYNEVRYDLNINQGCVFYKLALRAFPQYFKPDSIYAHYPMTIPSENQKIMKDLGREADYSYDRPTFTEPHVNLTSYANVKLVLEQQKDFRIIWGDCTAIHHGKGGEDFWSKALNNDEWKQNIRDFYENTTLKLLAEKSCTLAGNKRVDIVKDVGNLVPVHFASKLLSLPLRDKANPKGVFTEYEMYIALVVMYTGIFFDVDPSKSFPLRKAANAVSEQLGKLVESHVKSVNSSGFLSSIIHNLHDEHNVLKEFGDQLIHRLLEGGLGVSEVTWGQIMPAAVEIVHGQARMFAQVIQYYLNEGKAHLPEINELARNDTPESDETLSRYCLEAIRLNGGTGTYRKAETDLYVKEGDNDVNIKPGDEIFIGSVRALPENMLDSLCTNKLQIKANRNASVFPDPNEVRLDRPLDAYLSYGIGAQSGLGKEATLIALTAMVRAVARLDKLRPAPGAQGIMKTIPRPGGYTAYLREDHGAYVDYPTTFRVHYNGQVPTFQKKVSA
;
A
#
# COMPACT_ATOMS: atom_id res chain seq x y z
N MET A 1 -0.37 -4.61 -24.70
CA MET A 1 -0.23 -5.54 -25.85
C MET A 1 1.22 -6.05 -25.93
N LEU A 2 1.42 -7.26 -26.43
CA LEU A 2 2.69 -8.03 -26.42
C LEU A 2 3.69 -7.52 -27.49
N ARG A 3 5.02 -7.60 -27.33
CA ARG A 3 5.92 -8.78 -27.55
C ARG A 3 5.56 -9.55 -28.84
N ARG A 4 6.49 -9.94 -29.73
CA ARG A 4 7.98 -10.00 -29.67
C ARG A 4 8.59 -10.17 -31.08
N PHE A 5 9.90 -9.94 -31.21
CA PHE A 5 10.81 -10.40 -32.28
C PHE A 5 10.47 -10.15 -33.78
N SER A 6 11.38 -9.47 -34.50
CA SER A 6 12.40 -10.20 -35.28
C SER A 6 13.48 -9.27 -35.86
N THR A 7 14.74 -9.69 -35.76
CA THR A 7 15.87 -9.07 -36.49
C THR A 7 16.13 -9.85 -37.78
N ASN A 8 16.09 -9.20 -38.95
CA ASN A 8 17.16 -9.39 -39.93
C ASN A 8 17.23 -8.35 -41.06
N PHE A 9 18.46 -8.14 -41.52
CA PHE A 9 18.89 -7.15 -42.50
C PHE A 9 18.21 -7.24 -43.88
N LYS A 10 18.10 -6.08 -44.54
CA LYS A 10 18.70 -5.93 -45.89
C LYS A 10 19.34 -4.55 -46.07
N LYS A 11 20.40 -4.50 -46.89
CA LYS A 11 21.30 -3.34 -47.06
C LYS A 11 20.73 -2.27 -47.99
N SER A 12 21.35 -1.10 -47.95
CA SER A 12 21.33 -0.08 -49.01
C SER A 12 21.76 -0.66 -50.38
N LYS A 13 21.41 0.05 -51.45
CA LYS A 13 21.50 -0.43 -52.85
C LYS A 13 22.43 0.45 -53.69
N GLY A 14 23.04 -0.17 -54.71
CA GLY A 14 23.93 0.44 -55.71
C GLY A 14 25.41 0.23 -55.38
N GLU A 15 26.32 -0.12 -56.30
CA GLU A 15 26.24 -0.54 -57.72
C GLU A 15 27.35 -1.62 -57.93
N ARG A 16 27.54 -2.39 -59.02
CA ARG A 16 27.03 -2.54 -60.42
C ARG A 16 27.31 -4.03 -60.84
N GLU A 17 27.12 -4.61 -62.04
CA GLU A 17 26.65 -4.30 -63.40
C GLU A 17 26.19 -5.64 -64.10
N SER A 18 25.91 -5.62 -65.40
CA SER A 18 25.94 -6.71 -66.42
C SER A 18 25.15 -8.03 -66.28
N ASN A 19 24.43 -8.33 -67.36
CA ASN A 19 23.64 -9.51 -67.75
C ASN A 19 24.52 -10.54 -68.53
N PRO A 20 24.02 -11.70 -69.05
CA PRO A 20 22.74 -12.41 -68.86
C PRO A 20 22.83 -13.97 -68.73
N ASN A 21 21.67 -14.66 -68.75
CA ASN A 21 21.41 -16.07 -69.13
C ASN A 21 21.88 -17.23 -68.22
N GLY A 22 21.18 -18.38 -68.28
CA GLY A 22 21.88 -19.68 -68.12
C GLY A 22 21.32 -20.82 -67.22
N SER A 23 20.01 -21.06 -67.14
CA SER A 23 19.38 -22.41 -67.11
C SER A 23 19.95 -23.62 -66.28
N VAL A 24 19.03 -24.31 -65.58
CA VAL A 24 18.93 -25.79 -65.39
C VAL A 24 19.72 -26.53 -64.26
N ALA A 25 18.97 -27.44 -63.60
CA ALA A 25 19.32 -28.66 -62.84
C ALA A 25 20.05 -28.65 -61.47
N ASN A 26 19.36 -29.29 -60.50
CA ASN A 26 19.80 -30.34 -59.55
C ASN A 26 21.29 -30.72 -59.45
N GLY A 27 21.77 -31.00 -58.21
CA GLY A 27 22.88 -31.97 -58.04
C GLY A 27 23.67 -31.96 -56.71
N THR A 28 23.15 -32.68 -55.70
CA THR A 28 23.90 -33.58 -54.77
C THR A 28 25.35 -33.31 -54.26
N THR A 29 25.49 -33.49 -52.94
CA THR A 29 26.61 -34.15 -52.19
C THR A 29 28.02 -33.55 -52.06
N ALA A 30 28.34 -33.19 -50.81
CA ALA A 30 29.48 -33.65 -49.99
C ALA A 30 30.95 -33.22 -50.29
N GLY A 31 31.77 -33.20 -49.22
CA GLY A 31 33.23 -32.96 -49.23
C GLY A 31 33.63 -31.59 -48.64
N THR A 32 33.80 -31.42 -47.31
CA THR A 32 34.97 -31.73 -46.45
C THR A 32 36.22 -30.85 -46.62
N THR A 33 36.69 -30.29 -45.49
CA THR A 33 38.08 -29.84 -45.16
C THR A 33 38.72 -28.72 -46.00
N SER A 34 39.62 -27.86 -45.48
CA SER A 34 40.01 -27.47 -44.10
C SER A 34 41.00 -26.28 -44.17
N SER A 35 41.32 -25.65 -43.02
CA SER A 35 42.60 -24.90 -42.76
C SER A 35 42.94 -23.66 -43.62
N SER A 36 43.71 -22.65 -43.17
CA SER A 36 44.16 -22.24 -41.82
C SER A 36 44.82 -20.84 -41.82
N SER A 37 44.64 -20.08 -40.73
CA SER A 37 45.59 -19.10 -40.12
C SER A 37 46.53 -18.20 -40.96
N SER A 38 46.40 -16.87 -40.79
CA SER A 38 47.47 -15.92 -40.35
C SER A 38 46.97 -14.46 -40.43
N SER A 39 46.87 -13.69 -39.33
CA SER A 39 47.91 -12.84 -38.70
C SER A 39 48.53 -11.81 -39.66
N LYS A 40 48.47 -10.48 -39.44
CA LYS A 40 49.03 -9.74 -38.27
C LYS A 40 48.44 -8.33 -38.07
N ARG A 41 48.80 -7.68 -36.95
CA ARG A 41 48.49 -6.30 -36.54
C ARG A 41 49.26 -5.23 -37.35
N GLN A 42 48.73 -4.00 -37.40
CA GLN A 42 49.49 -2.77 -37.10
C GLN A 42 48.56 -1.66 -36.56
N SER A 43 49.09 -0.50 -36.14
CA SER A 43 48.45 0.33 -35.08
C SER A 43 48.92 1.80 -34.99
N LYS A 44 48.09 2.66 -34.35
CA LYS A 44 48.35 4.04 -33.83
C LYS A 44 48.39 5.18 -34.88
N LEU A 45 48.20 6.49 -34.58
CA LEU A 45 47.39 7.26 -33.58
C LEU A 45 47.18 8.72 -34.15
N PRO A 46 47.18 9.88 -33.42
CA PRO A 46 46.13 10.92 -33.42
C PRO A 46 46.63 12.24 -34.12
N PRO A 47 46.26 13.52 -33.79
CA PRO A 47 45.18 14.17 -32.99
C PRO A 47 44.43 15.24 -33.86
N PRO A 48 43.87 16.42 -33.43
CA PRO A 48 43.59 17.02 -32.10
C PRO A 48 42.15 17.65 -31.91
N ARG A 49 41.96 18.46 -30.84
CA ARG A 49 40.72 19.15 -30.37
C ARG A 49 40.59 20.62 -30.81
N LYS A 50 39.34 21.16 -30.82
CA LYS A 50 38.85 22.45 -30.19
C LYS A 50 37.43 22.83 -30.72
N SER A 51 36.62 23.74 -30.15
CA SER A 51 36.16 24.01 -28.76
C SER A 51 35.28 25.29 -28.71
N VAL A 52 34.22 25.35 -27.86
CA VAL A 52 33.43 26.56 -27.46
C VAL A 52 32.55 27.18 -28.58
N SER A 53 31.29 27.60 -28.40
CA SER A 53 30.27 27.48 -27.30
C SER A 53 28.83 27.42 -27.95
N ASP A 54 27.65 27.92 -27.49
CA ASP A 54 27.23 28.84 -26.41
C ASP A 54 25.78 28.57 -25.87
N SER A 55 24.98 29.59 -25.50
CA SER A 55 23.93 29.52 -24.46
C SER A 55 22.46 29.83 -24.85
N SER A 56 21.54 29.01 -24.28
CA SER A 56 20.16 29.31 -23.82
C SER A 56 19.05 29.74 -24.82
N PRO A 57 17.74 29.62 -24.47
CA PRO A 57 17.11 28.94 -23.32
C PRO A 57 16.28 27.69 -23.73
N VAL A 58 15.65 27.03 -22.75
CA VAL A 58 14.72 25.88 -22.96
C VAL A 58 13.27 26.34 -22.84
N ASP A 59 12.42 25.95 -23.79
CA ASP A 59 10.98 26.18 -23.73
C ASP A 59 10.25 24.91 -23.24
N LEU A 60 9.31 25.06 -22.30
CA LEU A 60 8.60 23.95 -21.64
C LEU A 60 7.11 24.01 -21.97
N LYS A 61 6.73 23.54 -23.17
CA LYS A 61 5.35 23.66 -23.64
C LYS A 61 4.93 22.71 -24.76
N GLU A 62 5.05 21.40 -24.56
CA GLU A 62 4.41 20.43 -25.44
C GLU A 62 4.07 19.12 -24.73
N ASP A 63 2.89 19.06 -24.08
CA ASP A 63 2.04 17.86 -24.16
C ASP A 63 0.57 18.18 -23.82
N ALA A 64 -0.35 17.45 -24.46
CA ALA A 64 -1.81 17.62 -24.50
C ALA A 64 -2.37 18.99 -25.00
N PRO A 65 -3.48 19.03 -25.78
CA PRO A 65 -4.30 17.93 -26.27
C PRO A 65 -4.35 17.80 -27.81
N ALA A 66 -4.14 16.59 -28.35
CA ALA A 66 -4.37 16.26 -29.75
C ALA A 66 -5.34 15.07 -29.89
N ALA A 67 -6.61 15.29 -29.55
CA ALA A 67 -7.68 14.32 -29.71
C ALA A 67 -8.75 14.84 -30.69
N PHE A 68 -9.25 13.94 -31.55
CA PHE A 68 -10.37 14.13 -32.50
C PHE A 68 -10.20 15.11 -33.68
N GLU A 69 -9.52 14.66 -34.74
CA GLU A 69 -9.94 14.70 -36.17
C GLU A 69 -9.07 13.65 -36.93
N LYS A 70 -9.44 12.98 -38.03
CA LYS A 70 -10.62 13.02 -38.93
C LYS A 70 -10.82 11.63 -39.61
N TYR A 71 -11.98 11.39 -40.25
CA TYR A 71 -12.32 10.14 -40.98
C TYR A 71 -11.98 10.15 -42.49
N GLY A 72 -11.79 8.96 -43.10
CA GLY A 72 -11.81 8.67 -44.56
C GLY A 72 -11.30 7.24 -44.85
N GLN A 73 -12.03 6.30 -45.49
CA GLN A 73 -12.48 6.19 -46.91
C GLN A 73 -11.33 5.94 -47.92
N VAL A 74 -11.38 5.05 -48.94
CA VAL A 74 -12.43 4.11 -49.43
C VAL A 74 -11.89 3.02 -50.41
N LEU A 75 -12.56 1.85 -50.51
CA LEU A 75 -12.66 0.79 -51.58
C LEU A 75 -11.48 0.22 -52.43
N HIS A 76 -11.78 -0.94 -53.03
CA HIS A 76 -11.19 -1.68 -54.19
C HIS A 76 -10.10 -2.74 -53.87
N ALA A 77 -10.29 -4.05 -54.19
CA ALA A 77 -10.37 -4.76 -55.48
C ALA A 77 -8.95 -5.08 -56.06
N SER A 78 -8.64 -6.20 -56.74
CA SER A 78 -9.40 -7.35 -57.31
C SER A 78 -8.43 -8.46 -57.81
N VAL A 79 -8.92 -9.69 -58.08
CA VAL A 79 -8.34 -10.72 -59.02
C VAL A 79 -6.93 -11.26 -58.62
N ALA A 80 -6.77 -12.51 -58.15
CA ALA A 80 -6.72 -13.80 -58.88
C ALA A 80 -5.47 -13.97 -59.79
N PRO A 81 -4.93 -15.20 -60.08
CA PRO A 81 -5.59 -16.51 -59.97
C PRO A 81 -4.79 -17.67 -59.30
N LEU A 82 -5.46 -18.83 -59.24
CA LEU A 82 -4.98 -20.23 -59.15
C LEU A 82 -4.01 -20.58 -60.33
N PRO A 83 -3.35 -21.78 -60.46
CA PRO A 83 -3.95 -23.11 -60.15
C PRO A 83 -3.08 -24.41 -60.03
N TYR A 84 -3.77 -25.58 -60.00
CA TYR A 84 -3.38 -26.98 -60.36
C TYR A 84 -2.15 -27.64 -59.63
N GLN A 85 -2.12 -28.93 -59.25
CA GLN A 85 -3.15 -29.98 -58.98
C GLN A 85 -2.48 -31.26 -58.40
N GLY A 86 -3.29 -32.22 -57.92
CA GLY A 86 -2.88 -33.62 -57.66
C GLY A 86 -2.47 -33.92 -56.20
N GLY A 87 -2.78 -35.09 -55.61
CA GLY A 87 -3.45 -36.28 -56.14
C GLY A 87 -4.21 -37.10 -55.07
N GLU A 88 -4.66 -38.29 -55.45
CA GLU A 88 -5.64 -39.15 -54.73
C GLU A 88 -4.98 -40.02 -53.61
N ALA A 89 -5.67 -40.83 -52.78
CA ALA A 89 -7.05 -41.35 -52.85
C ALA A 89 -7.63 -41.76 -51.47
N ALA A 90 -8.98 -41.82 -51.40
CA ALA A 90 -9.89 -42.73 -50.64
C ALA A 90 -9.56 -43.17 -49.18
N TYR A 91 -10.52 -43.30 -48.25
CA TYR A 91 -11.83 -43.95 -48.38
C TYR A 91 -12.90 -43.48 -47.35
N LEU A 92 -14.12 -44.02 -47.53
CA LEU A 92 -15.31 -44.04 -46.64
C LEU A 92 -16.21 -42.80 -46.65
N GLU A 93 -17.50 -43.08 -46.89
CA GLU A 93 -18.57 -42.09 -47.01
C GLU A 93 -19.08 -41.63 -45.64
N LYS A 94 -19.18 -40.32 -45.48
CA LYS A 94 -20.20 -39.64 -44.67
C LYS A 94 -20.96 -38.70 -45.61
N GLU A 95 -22.15 -38.28 -45.20
CA GLU A 95 -23.00 -37.38 -45.99
C GLU A 95 -22.19 -36.18 -46.54
N HIS A 96 -22.30 -35.92 -47.84
CA HIS A 96 -21.44 -34.94 -48.48
C HIS A 96 -21.62 -33.54 -47.85
N PRO A 97 -20.54 -32.89 -47.39
CA PRO A 97 -20.63 -31.51 -46.92
C PRO A 97 -21.03 -30.59 -48.06
N SER A 98 -21.71 -29.49 -47.75
CA SER A 98 -22.11 -28.52 -48.76
C SER A 98 -20.88 -27.96 -49.48
N GLY A 99 -20.89 -28.01 -50.82
CA GLY A 99 -19.80 -27.46 -51.61
C GLY A 99 -19.67 -25.96 -51.36
N LEU A 100 -18.44 -25.45 -51.34
CA LEU A 100 -18.09 -24.07 -50.92
C LEU A 100 -18.90 -22.97 -51.65
N PHE A 101 -19.38 -23.26 -52.86
CA PHE A 101 -20.28 -22.41 -53.67
C PHE A 101 -21.72 -22.28 -53.13
N HIS A 102 -22.18 -23.21 -52.30
CA HIS A 102 -23.50 -23.19 -51.67
C HIS A 102 -23.48 -22.35 -50.38
N ASP A 103 -22.43 -22.51 -49.57
CA ASP A 103 -22.17 -21.69 -48.38
C ASP A 103 -21.97 -20.22 -48.78
N LEU A 104 -21.26 -19.96 -49.88
CA LEU A 104 -21.14 -18.63 -50.51
C LEU A 104 -22.47 -17.97 -50.90
N ARG A 105 -23.58 -18.72 -51.04
CA ARG A 105 -24.92 -18.16 -51.33
C ARG A 105 -25.74 -17.84 -50.08
N SER A 106 -25.34 -18.31 -48.91
CA SER A 106 -26.05 -18.09 -47.63
C SER A 106 -25.47 -16.94 -46.80
N LEU A 107 -24.39 -16.29 -47.28
CA LEU A 107 -23.68 -15.21 -46.60
C LEU A 107 -23.79 -13.87 -47.35
N GLY A 108 -24.11 -12.81 -46.61
CA GLY A 108 -24.16 -11.43 -47.09
C GLY A 108 -22.87 -10.64 -46.83
N ILE A 109 -22.75 -9.45 -47.42
CA ILE A 109 -21.56 -8.58 -47.29
C ILE A 109 -21.27 -8.19 -45.83
N LYS A 110 -22.31 -8.05 -44.99
CA LYS A 110 -22.18 -7.75 -43.56
C LYS A 110 -21.54 -8.88 -42.75
N ASP A 111 -21.64 -10.11 -43.25
CA ASP A 111 -21.20 -11.32 -42.55
C ASP A 111 -19.68 -11.44 -42.63
N TYR A 112 -19.14 -11.19 -43.83
CA TYR A 112 -17.70 -11.10 -44.07
C TYR A 112 -17.03 -9.96 -43.27
N ALA A 113 -17.68 -8.80 -43.15
CA ALA A 113 -17.18 -7.72 -42.30
C ALA A 113 -17.11 -8.16 -40.82
N SER A 114 -18.16 -8.83 -40.34
CA SER A 114 -18.26 -9.29 -38.96
C SER A 114 -17.24 -10.39 -38.62
N LEU A 115 -16.99 -11.34 -39.53
CA LEU A 115 -15.90 -12.32 -39.40
C LEU A 115 -14.52 -11.62 -39.37
N GLY A 116 -14.34 -10.55 -40.13
CA GLY A 116 -13.15 -9.71 -40.08
C GLY A 116 -12.94 -9.03 -38.72
N ASP A 117 -14.01 -8.48 -38.13
CA ASP A 117 -13.98 -7.83 -36.81
C ASP A 117 -13.66 -8.83 -35.68
N VAL A 118 -14.15 -10.07 -35.76
CA VAL A 118 -13.80 -11.17 -34.83
C VAL A 118 -12.30 -11.48 -34.89
N ILE A 119 -11.77 -11.74 -36.08
CA ILE A 119 -10.35 -12.08 -36.28
C ILE A 119 -9.46 -10.94 -35.81
N LYS A 120 -9.81 -9.70 -36.16
CA LYS A 120 -9.10 -8.47 -35.76
C LYS A 120 -9.04 -8.31 -34.24
N THR A 121 -10.17 -8.49 -33.55
CA THR A 121 -10.23 -8.37 -32.08
C THR A 121 -9.43 -9.50 -31.41
N ARG A 122 -9.57 -10.75 -31.87
CA ARG A 122 -8.84 -11.91 -31.34
C ARG A 122 -7.31 -11.79 -31.51
N LEU A 123 -6.85 -11.24 -32.63
CA LEU A 123 -5.42 -10.99 -32.90
C LEU A 123 -4.83 -9.86 -32.04
N LYS A 124 -5.63 -8.86 -31.69
CA LYS A 124 -5.22 -7.74 -30.82
C LYS A 124 -5.19 -8.12 -29.34
N GLY A 125 -6.05 -9.05 -28.90
CA GLY A 125 -6.28 -9.30 -27.47
C GLY A 125 -6.90 -8.08 -26.77
N GLU A 126 -7.66 -7.28 -27.51
CA GLU A 126 -8.44 -6.16 -26.99
C GLU A 126 -9.78 -6.65 -26.43
N LEU A 127 -10.34 -5.90 -25.47
CA LEU A 127 -11.68 -6.18 -24.94
C LEU A 127 -12.72 -6.00 -26.06
N VAL A 128 -13.69 -6.92 -26.14
CA VAL A 128 -14.81 -6.82 -27.08
C VAL A 128 -15.80 -5.79 -26.57
N ASP A 129 -16.14 -4.79 -27.39
CA ASP A 129 -17.29 -3.90 -27.16
C ASP A 129 -18.57 -4.66 -27.52
N ASP A 130 -19.32 -5.11 -26.51
CA ASP A 130 -20.54 -5.91 -26.64
C ASP A 130 -21.62 -5.20 -27.48
N LYS A 131 -21.67 -3.87 -27.43
CA LYS A 131 -22.60 -3.04 -28.22
C LYS A 131 -22.41 -3.14 -29.72
N THR A 132 -21.28 -3.67 -30.18
CA THR A 132 -21.08 -4.01 -31.59
C THR A 132 -21.93 -5.20 -32.04
N MET A 133 -22.47 -5.99 -31.12
CA MET A 133 -23.24 -7.22 -31.37
C MET A 133 -22.46 -8.27 -32.18
N ILE A 134 -21.13 -8.32 -32.03
CA ILE A 134 -20.26 -9.23 -32.81
C ILE A 134 -20.63 -10.70 -32.56
N MET A 135 -20.97 -11.08 -31.33
CA MET A 135 -21.35 -12.47 -31.00
C MET A 135 -22.64 -12.88 -31.70
N GLU A 136 -23.65 -12.03 -31.66
CA GLU A 136 -24.96 -12.19 -32.28
C GLU A 136 -24.84 -12.30 -33.80
N ARG A 137 -23.91 -11.55 -34.41
CA ARG A 137 -23.59 -11.67 -35.84
C ARG A 137 -22.94 -13.01 -36.18
N ILE A 138 -22.04 -13.56 -35.35
CA ILE A 138 -21.53 -14.93 -35.54
C ILE A 138 -22.68 -15.93 -35.47
N ILE A 139 -23.58 -15.78 -34.49
CA ILE A 139 -24.75 -16.67 -34.34
C ILE A 139 -25.66 -16.60 -35.57
N GLN A 140 -25.90 -15.40 -36.12
CA GLN A 140 -26.65 -15.24 -37.37
C GLN A 140 -25.98 -16.00 -38.54
N ILE A 141 -24.67 -15.86 -38.72
CA ILE A 141 -23.87 -16.56 -39.74
C ILE A 141 -23.94 -18.09 -39.57
N VAL A 142 -23.74 -18.59 -38.35
CA VAL A 142 -23.81 -20.03 -38.04
C VAL A 142 -25.23 -20.58 -38.27
N SER A 143 -26.27 -19.76 -38.02
CA SER A 143 -27.67 -20.14 -38.23
C SER A 143 -28.12 -20.14 -39.70
N SER A 144 -27.54 -19.29 -40.56
CA SER A 144 -27.91 -19.20 -41.99
C SER A 144 -27.23 -20.26 -42.87
N LEU A 145 -26.10 -20.81 -42.42
CA LEU A 145 -25.35 -21.84 -43.14
C LEU A 145 -26.07 -23.21 -43.13
N PRO A 146 -25.94 -24.02 -44.21
CA PRO A 146 -26.53 -25.37 -44.29
C PRO A 146 -26.15 -26.30 -43.13
N GLY A 147 -27.03 -27.25 -42.80
CA GLY A 147 -26.78 -28.22 -41.71
C GLY A 147 -25.56 -29.12 -41.94
N ASN A 148 -25.17 -29.34 -43.20
CA ASN A 148 -23.97 -30.07 -43.63
C ASN A 148 -22.80 -29.15 -44.04
N SER A 149 -22.81 -27.87 -43.64
CA SER A 149 -21.71 -26.94 -43.92
C SER A 149 -20.53 -27.19 -42.98
N LYS A 150 -19.34 -27.41 -43.56
CA LYS A 150 -18.10 -27.42 -42.77
C LYS A 150 -17.79 -26.04 -42.19
N MET A 151 -18.09 -24.95 -42.89
CA MET A 151 -17.92 -23.60 -42.34
C MET A 151 -18.78 -23.38 -41.09
N ARG A 152 -20.00 -23.95 -41.07
CA ARG A 152 -20.86 -23.96 -39.89
C ARG A 152 -20.26 -24.78 -38.76
N GLU A 153 -19.73 -25.97 -39.03
CA GLU A 153 -19.05 -26.81 -38.04
C GLU A 153 -17.81 -26.11 -37.44
N ASP A 154 -16.90 -25.60 -38.28
CA ASP A 154 -15.69 -24.90 -37.85
C ASP A 154 -16.01 -23.63 -37.02
N LEU A 155 -16.99 -22.82 -37.45
CA LEU A 155 -17.45 -21.65 -36.67
C LEU A 155 -18.15 -22.05 -35.37
N THR A 156 -18.95 -23.12 -35.37
CA THR A 156 -19.60 -23.63 -34.14
C THR A 156 -18.56 -24.11 -33.15
N ASN A 157 -17.55 -24.86 -33.59
CA ASN A 157 -16.45 -25.32 -32.74
C ASN A 157 -15.59 -24.16 -32.21
N MET A 158 -15.30 -23.15 -33.04
CA MET A 158 -14.66 -21.92 -32.58
C MET A 158 -15.48 -21.18 -31.51
N PHE A 159 -16.80 -21.10 -31.68
CA PHE A 159 -17.68 -20.44 -30.75
C PHE A 159 -17.87 -21.22 -29.44
N LEU A 160 -18.01 -22.56 -29.51
CA LEU A 160 -18.04 -23.44 -28.35
C LEU A 160 -16.76 -23.32 -27.51
N ASN A 161 -15.59 -23.35 -28.15
CA ASN A 161 -14.31 -23.14 -27.46
C ASN A 161 -14.26 -21.75 -26.81
N GLN A 162 -14.68 -20.68 -27.51
CA GLN A 162 -14.73 -19.34 -26.94
C GLN A 162 -15.65 -19.25 -25.71
N LEU A 163 -16.84 -19.87 -25.76
CA LEU A 163 -17.76 -19.89 -24.62
C LEU A 163 -17.25 -20.74 -23.45
N TRP A 164 -16.58 -21.86 -23.74
CA TRP A 164 -15.95 -22.71 -22.74
C TRP A 164 -14.78 -22.01 -22.04
N ASP A 165 -13.86 -21.41 -22.81
CA ASP A 165 -12.70 -20.66 -22.33
C ASP A 165 -13.09 -19.34 -21.61
N SER A 166 -14.35 -18.90 -21.75
CA SER A 166 -14.89 -17.71 -21.04
C SER A 166 -15.20 -17.98 -19.55
N LEU A 167 -15.20 -19.24 -19.10
CA LEU A 167 -15.44 -19.62 -17.71
C LEU A 167 -14.27 -20.45 -17.15
N PRO A 168 -13.94 -20.31 -15.85
CA PRO A 168 -12.86 -21.09 -15.25
C PRO A 168 -13.29 -22.55 -15.04
N HIS A 169 -12.55 -23.47 -15.65
CA HIS A 169 -12.82 -24.91 -15.61
C HIS A 169 -11.60 -25.66 -15.05
N PRO A 170 -11.60 -26.10 -13.77
CA PRO A 170 -12.58 -25.81 -12.72
C PRO A 170 -12.45 -24.38 -12.14
N PRO A 171 -13.48 -23.87 -11.44
CA PRO A 171 -13.36 -22.63 -10.67
C PRO A 171 -12.42 -22.81 -9.46
N LEU A 172 -11.76 -21.72 -9.05
CA LEU A 172 -10.79 -21.69 -7.95
C LEU A 172 -11.22 -20.80 -6.76
N SER A 173 -12.38 -20.15 -6.84
CA SER A 173 -12.96 -19.34 -5.76
C SER A 173 -14.43 -19.73 -5.57
N TYR A 174 -14.86 -19.80 -4.30
CA TYR A 174 -16.12 -20.39 -3.86
C TYR A 174 -16.71 -19.54 -2.71
N MET A 175 -18.02 -19.69 -2.46
CA MET A 175 -18.74 -18.99 -1.39
C MET A 175 -18.99 -19.91 -0.19
N GLY A 176 -18.93 -19.34 1.01
CA GLY A 176 -19.06 -20.05 2.29
C GLY A 176 -17.86 -19.81 3.20
N ASP A 177 -18.05 -19.91 4.51
CA ASP A 177 -16.99 -19.64 5.50
C ASP A 177 -15.77 -20.56 5.31
N ASP A 178 -16.00 -21.81 4.87
CA ASP A 178 -14.98 -22.82 4.51
C ASP A 178 -13.99 -22.37 3.42
N TYR A 179 -14.38 -21.38 2.59
CA TYR A 179 -13.57 -20.86 1.48
C TYR A 179 -13.23 -19.37 1.64
N ALA A 180 -13.99 -18.61 2.43
CA ALA A 180 -13.75 -17.19 2.68
C ALA A 180 -12.45 -16.93 3.48
N TYR A 181 -12.02 -17.91 4.27
CA TYR A 181 -10.88 -17.82 5.18
C TYR A 181 -9.81 -18.87 4.87
N ARG A 182 -8.65 -18.77 5.53
CA ARG A 182 -7.63 -19.81 5.53
C ARG A 182 -7.92 -20.82 6.63
N SER A 183 -8.00 -22.11 6.30
CA SER A 183 -8.05 -23.20 7.29
C SER A 183 -6.86 -23.13 8.26
N ALA A 184 -7.01 -23.65 9.48
CA ALA A 184 -5.94 -23.63 10.48
C ALA A 184 -4.74 -24.52 10.09
N ASP A 185 -4.96 -25.52 9.23
CA ASP A 185 -3.95 -26.44 8.69
C ASP A 185 -3.49 -26.08 7.25
N GLY A 186 -3.94 -24.95 6.69
CA GLY A 186 -3.68 -24.57 5.30
C GLY A 186 -4.47 -25.37 4.23
N SER A 187 -5.34 -26.30 4.62
CA SER A 187 -6.22 -27.04 3.70
C SER A 187 -7.24 -26.13 2.98
N ASN A 188 -7.89 -26.65 1.94
CA ASN A 188 -8.84 -25.94 1.07
C ASN A 188 -8.25 -24.73 0.30
N ASN A 189 -6.94 -24.47 0.37
CA ASN A 189 -6.30 -23.41 -0.43
C ASN A 189 -6.49 -23.66 -1.94
N ASN A 190 -6.30 -24.91 -2.38
CA ASN A 190 -6.83 -25.40 -3.66
C ASN A 190 -8.16 -26.15 -3.41
N PRO A 191 -9.33 -25.62 -3.82
CA PRO A 191 -10.62 -26.27 -3.58
C PRO A 191 -10.81 -27.61 -4.32
N THR A 192 -10.01 -27.89 -5.34
CA THR A 192 -10.08 -29.11 -6.16
C THR A 192 -9.18 -30.23 -5.65
N LEU A 193 -8.16 -29.87 -4.87
CA LEU A 193 -7.28 -30.79 -4.14
C LEU A 193 -7.11 -30.27 -2.69
N PRO A 194 -8.13 -30.40 -1.82
CA PRO A 194 -8.16 -29.75 -0.50
C PRO A 194 -6.97 -30.00 0.42
N TRP A 195 -6.29 -31.14 0.28
CA TRP A 195 -5.11 -31.51 1.07
C TRP A 195 -3.79 -30.90 0.55
N LEU A 196 -3.80 -30.29 -0.63
CA LEU A 196 -2.59 -29.76 -1.27
C LEU A 196 -2.04 -28.57 -0.46
N GLY A 197 -0.82 -28.73 0.06
CA GLY A 197 -0.15 -27.77 0.92
C GLY A 197 -0.65 -27.73 2.37
N ALA A 198 -1.50 -28.69 2.77
CA ALA A 198 -1.96 -28.79 4.14
C ALA A 198 -0.87 -29.32 5.10
N ALA A 199 -0.99 -28.98 6.37
CA ALA A 199 -0.14 -29.44 7.45
C ALA A 199 -0.14 -30.98 7.60
N ASN A 200 0.96 -31.54 8.09
CA ASN A 200 1.18 -32.98 8.30
C ASN A 200 1.11 -33.85 7.03
N THR A 201 1.29 -33.25 5.84
CA THR A 201 1.35 -33.95 4.54
C THR A 201 2.80 -34.29 4.13
N ALA A 202 2.97 -35.15 3.13
CA ALA A 202 4.29 -35.57 2.65
C ALA A 202 5.00 -34.48 1.81
N TYR A 203 6.32 -34.36 1.94
CA TYR A 203 7.10 -33.48 1.07
C TYR A 203 7.02 -33.90 -0.40
N ALA A 204 6.96 -32.91 -1.29
CA ALA A 204 7.11 -33.12 -2.73
C ALA A 204 8.56 -33.49 -3.10
N ARG A 205 8.74 -33.89 -4.36
CA ARG A 205 10.06 -34.01 -5.01
C ARG A 205 10.04 -33.25 -6.32
N SER A 206 11.00 -32.34 -6.49
CA SER A 206 11.20 -31.60 -7.73
C SER A 206 12.08 -32.35 -8.72
N ILE A 207 13.04 -33.17 -8.25
CA ILE A 207 14.00 -33.87 -9.11
C ILE A 207 13.90 -35.39 -9.00
N ARG A 208 14.36 -36.06 -10.07
CA ARG A 208 14.58 -37.52 -10.09
C ARG A 208 16.07 -37.76 -9.91
N PRO A 209 16.53 -38.51 -8.88
CA PRO A 209 17.89 -39.01 -8.82
C PRO A 209 18.05 -40.09 -9.92
N LEU A 210 18.93 -39.85 -10.87
CA LEU A 210 19.24 -40.72 -12.01
C LEU A 210 20.72 -41.10 -12.06
N THR A 211 21.60 -40.29 -11.48
CA THR A 211 23.03 -40.56 -11.34
C THR A 211 23.28 -41.68 -10.33
N ILE A 212 23.91 -42.77 -10.79
CA ILE A 212 24.38 -43.85 -9.91
C ILE A 212 25.53 -43.31 -9.06
N GLN A 213 25.28 -43.16 -7.75
CA GLN A 213 26.26 -42.64 -6.80
C GLN A 213 27.26 -43.72 -6.34
N PRO A 214 28.47 -43.33 -5.89
CA PRO A 214 29.38 -44.23 -5.20
C PRO A 214 28.73 -44.84 -3.95
N GLY A 215 28.91 -46.15 -3.74
CA GLY A 215 28.33 -46.88 -2.59
C GLY A 215 28.92 -46.49 -1.22
N GLY A 216 30.02 -45.73 -1.20
CA GLY A 216 30.55 -45.06 -0.02
C GLY A 216 30.65 -43.57 -0.29
N LEU A 217 29.71 -42.80 0.27
CA LEU A 217 29.75 -41.34 0.31
C LEU A 217 30.75 -40.89 1.40
N PRO A 218 31.32 -39.67 1.30
CA PRO A 218 32.23 -39.15 2.33
C PRO A 218 31.54 -38.99 3.69
N ASP A 219 32.30 -39.04 4.78
CA ASP A 219 31.75 -38.78 6.11
C ASP A 219 31.20 -37.35 6.21
N ALA A 220 30.01 -37.20 6.83
CA ALA A 220 29.33 -35.91 6.92
C ALA A 220 30.06 -34.91 7.82
N GLY A 221 30.77 -35.38 8.85
CA GLY A 221 31.64 -34.54 9.69
C GLY A 221 32.86 -34.05 8.93
N LEU A 222 33.51 -34.93 8.17
CA LEU A 222 34.62 -34.57 7.29
C LEU A 222 34.22 -33.57 6.19
N VAL A 223 33.02 -33.74 5.60
CA VAL A 223 32.44 -32.76 4.65
C VAL A 223 32.26 -31.41 5.34
N PHE A 224 31.73 -31.38 6.57
CA PHE A 224 31.60 -30.12 7.32
C PHE A 224 32.96 -29.47 7.58
N ASP A 225 33.91 -30.21 8.15
CA ASP A 225 35.22 -29.70 8.59
C ASP A 225 36.11 -29.19 7.44
N THR A 226 35.92 -29.70 6.22
CA THR A 226 36.73 -29.32 5.05
C THR A 226 36.08 -28.29 4.13
N LEU A 227 34.73 -28.27 4.04
CA LEU A 227 33.99 -27.48 3.06
C LEU A 227 33.01 -26.47 3.65
N PHE A 228 32.52 -26.66 4.88
CA PHE A 228 31.48 -25.79 5.48
C PHE A 228 32.05 -24.89 6.59
N ALA A 229 32.90 -25.43 7.46
CA ALA A 229 33.31 -24.81 8.72
C ALA A 229 33.93 -23.40 8.54
N ARG A 230 33.41 -22.42 9.29
CA ARG A 230 33.88 -21.04 9.33
C ARG A 230 35.27 -20.94 9.96
N GLU A 231 36.30 -20.73 9.13
CA GLU A 231 37.65 -20.39 9.60
C GLU A 231 37.74 -18.94 10.11
N LYS A 232 37.00 -18.04 9.46
CA LYS A 232 36.97 -16.60 9.73
C LYS A 232 35.61 -16.04 9.36
N PHE A 233 35.07 -15.13 10.17
CA PHE A 233 33.86 -14.40 9.80
C PHE A 233 34.11 -13.47 8.60
N ASN A 234 33.41 -13.73 7.50
CA ASN A 234 33.37 -12.86 6.32
C ASN A 234 32.04 -12.08 6.30
N PRO A 235 32.05 -10.76 6.56
CA PRO A 235 30.82 -9.95 6.62
C PRO A 235 30.24 -9.72 5.22
N HIS A 236 28.93 -9.91 5.10
CA HIS A 236 28.19 -9.82 3.84
C HIS A 236 28.61 -8.62 2.98
N PRO A 237 28.93 -8.79 1.68
CA PRO A 237 29.53 -7.74 0.87
C PRO A 237 28.65 -6.49 0.76
N ASN A 238 27.35 -6.65 0.44
CA ASN A 238 26.37 -5.55 0.39
C ASN A 238 25.89 -5.03 1.77
N LYS A 239 26.47 -5.48 2.90
CA LYS A 239 26.06 -5.12 4.28
C LYS A 239 24.57 -5.33 4.58
N VAL A 240 24.07 -6.48 4.17
CA VAL A 240 22.76 -7.01 4.56
C VAL A 240 22.75 -7.22 6.08
N SER A 241 21.67 -6.81 6.73
CA SER A 241 21.48 -6.93 8.18
C SER A 241 21.12 -8.36 8.59
N SER A 242 21.46 -8.77 9.82
CA SER A 242 20.99 -10.04 10.40
C SER A 242 19.45 -10.15 10.43
N LEU A 243 18.71 -9.03 10.53
CA LEU A 243 17.25 -9.02 10.49
C LEU A 243 16.68 -9.54 9.16
N PHE A 244 17.40 -9.41 8.05
CA PHE A 244 17.01 -10.06 6.79
C PHE A 244 16.94 -11.59 6.97
N PHE A 245 17.92 -12.17 7.68
CA PHE A 245 17.98 -13.60 7.94
C PHE A 245 17.03 -14.03 9.06
N ALA A 246 16.71 -13.17 10.04
CA ALA A 246 15.59 -13.39 10.95
C ALA A 246 14.25 -13.47 10.19
N TRP A 247 14.00 -12.57 9.23
CA TRP A 247 12.82 -12.65 8.36
C TRP A 247 12.84 -13.90 7.45
N ALA A 248 14.02 -14.33 7.00
CA ALA A 248 14.18 -15.61 6.32
C ALA A 248 13.83 -16.80 7.24
N SER A 249 14.26 -16.80 8.51
CA SER A 249 13.90 -17.84 9.49
C SER A 249 12.39 -17.91 9.73
N LEU A 250 11.69 -16.77 9.77
CA LEU A 250 10.23 -16.72 9.78
C LEU A 250 9.65 -17.43 8.54
N ILE A 251 10.03 -17.02 7.32
CA ILE A 251 9.59 -17.65 6.06
C ILE A 251 9.84 -19.16 6.05
N ILE A 252 11.02 -19.58 6.50
CA ILE A 252 11.42 -21.00 6.53
C ILE A 252 10.57 -21.78 7.53
N HIS A 253 10.28 -21.22 8.70
CA HIS A 253 9.49 -21.93 9.72
C HIS A 253 7.99 -21.94 9.42
N ASP A 254 7.48 -20.99 8.63
CA ASP A 254 6.09 -20.97 8.12
C ASP A 254 5.83 -22.13 7.15
N ILE A 255 6.83 -22.50 6.34
CA ILE A 255 6.69 -23.51 5.27
C ILE A 255 7.45 -24.82 5.51
N PHE A 256 8.34 -24.88 6.52
CA PHE A 256 9.11 -26.08 6.86
C PHE A 256 9.12 -26.43 8.36
N GLN A 257 8.55 -27.59 8.69
CA GLN A 257 8.86 -28.35 9.89
C GLN A 257 8.88 -29.85 9.58
N THR A 258 10.06 -30.46 9.44
CA THR A 258 10.18 -31.91 9.21
C THR A 258 9.81 -32.68 10.49
N ASP A 259 8.92 -33.68 10.40
CA ASP A 259 8.65 -34.58 11.53
C ASP A 259 9.87 -35.48 11.81
N TYR A 260 10.34 -35.52 13.06
CA TYR A 260 11.45 -36.39 13.46
C TYR A 260 11.07 -37.87 13.55
N ARG A 261 9.76 -38.18 13.62
CA ARG A 261 9.23 -39.56 13.67
C ARG A 261 9.00 -40.13 12.28
N ASP A 262 8.50 -39.29 11.37
CA ASP A 262 8.34 -39.60 9.95
C ASP A 262 8.92 -38.47 9.09
N PRO A 263 10.24 -38.50 8.81
CA PRO A 263 10.90 -37.46 8.02
C PRO A 263 10.39 -37.31 6.58
N SER A 264 9.44 -38.12 6.11
CA SER A 264 8.76 -37.88 4.84
C SER A 264 7.76 -36.72 4.89
N LYS A 265 7.34 -36.28 6.09
CA LYS A 265 6.29 -35.27 6.31
C LYS A 265 6.79 -33.88 6.65
N ASN A 266 6.05 -32.89 6.15
CA ASN A 266 6.03 -31.53 6.67
C ASN A 266 4.91 -31.43 7.70
N LYS A 267 5.21 -31.01 8.93
CA LYS A 267 4.21 -30.70 9.96
C LYS A 267 3.51 -29.36 9.71
N THR A 268 4.19 -28.39 9.10
CA THR A 268 3.60 -27.10 8.77
C THR A 268 2.80 -27.13 7.47
N SER A 269 1.98 -26.10 7.27
CA SER A 269 1.45 -25.73 5.96
C SER A 269 2.60 -25.53 4.92
N ALA A 270 2.26 -25.58 3.63
CA ALA A 270 3.17 -25.25 2.52
C ALA A 270 2.89 -23.84 1.93
N TYR A 271 2.22 -22.99 2.69
CA TYR A 271 1.82 -21.63 2.34
C TYR A 271 2.46 -20.63 3.29
N LEU A 272 2.63 -19.39 2.83
CA LEU A 272 3.11 -18.28 3.65
C LEU A 272 1.94 -17.71 4.47
N ASP A 273 1.33 -18.52 5.34
CA ASP A 273 0.08 -18.22 6.05
C ASP A 273 0.20 -17.90 7.55
N LEU A 274 1.42 -17.58 7.99
CA LEU A 274 1.75 -17.22 9.38
C LEU A 274 1.33 -18.30 10.38
N SER A 275 1.45 -19.58 10.05
CA SER A 275 1.22 -20.68 11.00
C SER A 275 2.15 -20.60 12.22
N ILE A 276 3.35 -20.03 12.03
CA ILE A 276 4.26 -19.68 13.15
C ILE A 276 3.64 -18.75 14.20
N LEU A 277 2.69 -17.90 13.79
CA LEU A 277 1.88 -17.05 14.67
C LEU A 277 0.55 -17.72 15.06
N TYR A 278 -0.15 -18.32 14.10
CA TYR A 278 -1.55 -18.76 14.19
C TYR A 278 -1.79 -20.27 14.39
N GLY A 279 -0.75 -21.08 14.50
CA GLY A 279 -0.80 -22.55 14.60
C GLY A 279 -0.85 -23.27 13.26
N ASP A 280 -0.36 -24.52 13.24
CA ASP A 280 -0.42 -25.45 12.09
C ASP A 280 -1.71 -26.31 12.09
N ASN A 281 -2.61 -26.09 13.03
CA ASN A 281 -3.87 -26.82 13.23
C ASN A 281 -4.81 -26.07 14.19
N GLN A 282 -6.06 -26.52 14.32
CA GLN A 282 -7.06 -25.82 15.12
C GLN A 282 -6.72 -25.76 16.62
N ASP A 283 -6.19 -26.83 17.22
CA ASP A 283 -5.83 -26.86 18.64
C ASP A 283 -4.75 -25.82 18.96
N GLU A 284 -3.76 -25.66 18.08
CA GLU A 284 -2.72 -24.63 18.19
C GLU A 284 -3.26 -23.20 17.94
N GLN A 285 -4.18 -23.05 16.99
CA GLN A 285 -4.84 -21.77 16.71
C GLN A 285 -5.70 -21.30 17.89
N ASP A 286 -6.39 -22.23 18.53
CA ASP A 286 -7.21 -21.97 19.71
C ASP A 286 -6.33 -21.69 20.95
N LEU A 287 -5.11 -22.23 21.01
CA LEU A 287 -4.13 -21.91 22.05
C LEU A 287 -3.56 -20.48 21.98
N VAL A 288 -3.53 -19.82 20.82
CA VAL A 288 -3.04 -18.41 20.69
C VAL A 288 -4.15 -17.36 20.83
N ARG A 289 -5.43 -17.74 20.68
CA ARG A 289 -6.59 -16.83 20.75
C ARG A 289 -6.99 -16.45 22.17
N THR A 290 -7.68 -15.31 22.27
CA THR A 290 -8.45 -14.90 23.47
C THR A 290 -9.90 -15.38 23.43
N PHE A 291 -10.45 -15.54 22.23
CA PHE A 291 -11.89 -15.65 21.95
C PHE A 291 -12.72 -14.40 22.34
N GLU A 292 -12.07 -13.24 22.39
CA GLU A 292 -12.68 -11.95 22.67
C GLU A 292 -12.25 -10.91 21.61
N ASP A 293 -13.24 -10.24 20.97
CA ASP A 293 -13.04 -9.24 19.91
C ASP A 293 -12.06 -9.66 18.78
N GLY A 294 -11.89 -10.97 18.53
CA GLY A 294 -11.03 -11.54 17.48
C GLY A 294 -9.53 -11.58 17.82
N LYS A 295 -9.14 -11.30 19.07
CA LYS A 295 -7.75 -11.00 19.44
C LYS A 295 -6.88 -12.23 19.72
N LEU A 296 -5.59 -12.11 19.43
CA LEU A 296 -4.53 -12.96 19.96
C LEU A 296 -4.20 -12.57 21.41
N LYS A 297 -3.74 -13.54 22.20
CA LYS A 297 -3.13 -13.29 23.52
C LYS A 297 -1.95 -12.32 23.38
N PRO A 298 -1.73 -11.38 24.33
CA PRO A 298 -0.64 -10.42 24.26
C PRO A 298 0.74 -11.05 23.99
N ASP A 299 1.48 -10.47 23.06
CA ASP A 299 2.84 -10.84 22.66
C ASP A 299 3.06 -12.37 22.59
N SER A 300 2.16 -13.07 21.89
CA SER A 300 2.08 -14.54 21.85
C SER A 300 2.04 -15.09 20.42
N PHE A 301 2.67 -16.26 20.20
CA PHE A 301 2.76 -16.93 18.90
C PHE A 301 2.88 -18.46 19.06
N SER A 302 2.43 -19.24 18.06
CA SER A 302 2.31 -20.70 18.19
C SER A 302 3.65 -21.44 18.14
N GLU A 303 4.58 -21.04 17.27
CA GLU A 303 5.83 -21.77 17.07
C GLU A 303 6.75 -21.70 18.29
N SER A 304 6.95 -22.84 18.96
CA SER A 304 7.82 -22.97 20.14
C SER A 304 9.31 -22.97 19.77
N ARG A 305 9.70 -23.45 18.57
CA ARG A 305 11.11 -23.52 18.13
C ARG A 305 11.77 -22.14 18.10
N LEU A 306 11.04 -21.07 17.78
CA LEU A 306 11.58 -19.71 17.69
C LEU A 306 12.03 -19.13 19.04
N GLN A 307 11.70 -19.77 20.18
CA GLN A 307 12.28 -19.43 21.49
C GLN A 307 13.78 -19.78 21.56
N ALA A 308 14.24 -20.76 20.76
CA ALA A 308 15.65 -21.17 20.61
C ALA A 308 16.36 -20.49 19.43
N PHE A 309 15.78 -19.46 18.83
CA PHE A 309 16.36 -18.70 17.71
C PHE A 309 16.84 -17.31 18.17
N PRO A 310 17.78 -16.67 17.46
CA PRO A 310 18.22 -15.31 17.76
C PRO A 310 17.02 -14.37 17.97
N ALA A 311 17.07 -13.62 19.07
CA ALA A 311 15.88 -13.04 19.71
C ALA A 311 15.02 -12.16 18.79
N ALA A 312 15.62 -11.54 17.76
CA ALA A 312 14.93 -10.79 16.73
C ALA A 312 13.80 -11.57 16.03
N CYS A 313 13.92 -12.90 15.88
CA CYS A 313 12.85 -13.74 15.32
C CYS A 313 11.59 -13.70 16.21
N SER A 314 11.78 -13.79 17.53
CA SER A 314 10.68 -13.67 18.50
C SER A 314 10.14 -12.24 18.59
N VAL A 315 10.98 -11.21 18.44
CA VAL A 315 10.51 -9.81 18.35
C VAL A 315 9.63 -9.59 17.11
N LEU A 316 9.99 -10.12 15.94
CA LEU A 316 9.18 -10.02 14.73
C LEU A 316 7.81 -10.71 14.90
N MET A 317 7.74 -11.83 15.63
CA MET A 317 6.47 -12.48 15.99
C MET A 317 5.63 -11.61 16.94
N VAL A 318 6.24 -10.96 17.93
CA VAL A 318 5.55 -9.98 18.80
C VAL A 318 5.00 -8.80 17.99
N MET A 319 5.76 -8.26 17.04
CA MET A 319 5.31 -7.18 16.17
C MET A 319 4.08 -7.58 15.34
N LEU A 320 4.07 -8.79 14.78
CA LEU A 320 2.93 -9.30 13.98
C LEU A 320 1.72 -9.64 14.86
N SER A 321 1.93 -10.15 16.09
CA SER A 321 0.88 -10.36 17.10
C SER A 321 0.19 -9.04 17.48
N ARG A 322 0.97 -7.98 17.76
CA ARG A 322 0.47 -6.63 18.03
C ARG A 322 -0.26 -6.03 16.83
N PHE A 323 0.26 -6.20 15.62
CA PHE A 323 -0.38 -5.72 14.40
C PHE A 323 -1.74 -6.39 14.14
N HIS A 324 -1.87 -7.71 14.38
CA HIS A 324 -3.16 -8.41 14.29
C HIS A 324 -4.19 -7.83 15.27
N ASN A 325 -3.79 -7.60 16.53
CA ASN A 325 -4.69 -7.05 17.55
C ASN A 325 -5.16 -5.62 17.20
N TYR A 326 -4.26 -4.76 16.70
CA TYR A 326 -4.60 -3.47 16.14
C TYR A 326 -5.61 -3.58 14.98
N VAL A 327 -5.38 -4.52 14.06
CA VAL A 327 -6.26 -4.73 12.89
C VAL A 327 -7.68 -5.14 13.28
N VAL A 328 -7.88 -6.05 14.25
CA VAL A 328 -9.24 -6.47 14.63
C VAL A 328 -10.01 -5.37 15.38
N GLU A 329 -9.33 -4.53 16.15
CA GLU A 329 -9.93 -3.33 16.78
C GLU A 329 -10.43 -2.33 15.72
N GLU A 330 -9.62 -2.05 14.70
CA GLU A 330 -9.99 -1.19 13.58
C GLU A 330 -11.11 -1.80 12.72
N LEU A 331 -11.09 -3.12 12.47
CA LEU A 331 -12.18 -3.81 11.77
C LEU A 331 -13.51 -3.69 12.52
N ALA A 332 -13.50 -3.86 13.85
CA ALA A 332 -14.69 -3.69 14.69
C ALA A 332 -15.21 -2.24 14.68
N ALA A 333 -14.32 -1.24 14.68
CA ALA A 333 -14.68 0.17 14.59
C ALA A 333 -15.25 0.55 13.21
N VAL A 334 -14.61 0.11 12.11
CA VAL A 334 -15.08 0.33 10.74
C VAL A 334 -16.41 -0.37 10.51
N ASN A 335 -16.52 -1.65 10.91
CA ASN A 335 -17.67 -2.51 10.70
C ASN A 335 -18.20 -2.41 9.24
N GLU A 336 -17.35 -2.73 8.25
CA GLU A 336 -17.68 -2.54 6.84
C GLU A 336 -18.93 -3.36 6.47
N ASN A 337 -19.94 -2.67 5.91
CA ASN A 337 -21.23 -3.24 5.51
C ASN A 337 -22.01 -3.97 6.62
N GLY A 338 -21.62 -3.82 7.90
CA GLY A 338 -22.22 -4.55 9.03
C GLY A 338 -21.57 -5.91 9.34
N ARG A 339 -20.46 -6.29 8.68
CA ARG A 339 -19.77 -7.59 8.85
C ARG A 339 -19.36 -7.90 10.30
N PHE A 340 -19.06 -6.88 11.10
CA PHE A 340 -18.58 -6.99 12.49
C PHE A 340 -19.54 -6.28 13.44
N THR A 341 -20.84 -6.51 13.28
CA THR A 341 -21.86 -5.94 14.17
C THR A 341 -21.94 -6.77 15.45
N LYS A 342 -21.54 -6.18 16.60
CA LYS A 342 -21.65 -6.84 17.92
C LYS A 342 -23.08 -7.39 18.15
N PRO A 343 -23.24 -8.61 18.70
CA PRO A 343 -24.54 -9.21 18.96
C PRO A 343 -25.46 -8.33 19.82
N ARG A 344 -26.78 -8.49 19.65
CA ARG A 344 -27.78 -7.74 20.43
C ARG A 344 -27.80 -8.25 21.88
N PRO A 345 -27.90 -7.39 22.90
CA PRO A 345 -27.83 -7.80 24.30
C PRO A 345 -29.00 -8.71 24.74
N ASN A 346 -30.16 -8.58 24.10
CA ASN A 346 -31.38 -9.30 24.47
C ASN A 346 -31.63 -10.55 23.61
N LEU A 347 -30.58 -11.29 23.25
CA LEU A 347 -30.69 -12.57 22.55
C LEU A 347 -30.87 -13.74 23.54
N PRO A 348 -31.58 -14.83 23.17
CA PRO A 348 -31.55 -16.08 23.93
C PRO A 348 -30.12 -16.62 24.09
N GLU A 349 -29.79 -17.20 25.24
CA GLU A 349 -28.41 -17.55 25.63
C GLU A 349 -27.60 -18.30 24.56
N GLU A 350 -28.12 -19.41 24.02
CA GLU A 350 -27.44 -20.17 22.96
C GLU A 350 -27.31 -19.39 21.64
N GLN A 351 -28.27 -18.52 21.30
CA GLN A 351 -28.16 -17.64 20.12
C GLN A 351 -27.15 -16.52 20.35
N ALA A 352 -27.08 -15.98 21.56
CA ALA A 352 -26.07 -14.99 21.95
C ALA A 352 -24.66 -15.59 21.85
N LYS A 353 -24.46 -16.79 22.43
CA LYS A 353 -23.21 -17.55 22.40
C LYS A 353 -22.75 -17.86 20.97
N GLN A 354 -23.63 -18.35 20.10
CA GLN A 354 -23.32 -18.58 18.69
C GLN A 354 -22.99 -17.27 17.94
N ALA A 355 -23.73 -16.19 18.21
CA ALA A 355 -23.49 -14.89 17.58
C ALA A 355 -22.16 -14.26 18.03
N TRP A 356 -21.79 -14.36 19.31
CA TRP A 356 -20.50 -13.92 19.83
C TRP A 356 -19.34 -14.75 19.27
N ALA A 357 -19.49 -16.08 19.21
CA ALA A 357 -18.48 -16.96 18.61
C ALA A 357 -18.25 -16.67 17.12
N LYS A 358 -19.29 -16.41 16.32
CA LYS A 358 -19.10 -15.99 14.92
C LYS A 358 -18.52 -14.58 14.82
N TYR A 359 -18.94 -13.63 15.66
CA TYR A 359 -18.39 -12.28 15.68
C TYR A 359 -16.88 -12.28 15.98
N ASP A 360 -16.42 -13.03 16.99
CA ASP A 360 -15.00 -13.24 17.28
C ASP A 360 -14.26 -13.90 16.11
N ASN A 361 -14.82 -14.99 15.56
CA ASN A 361 -14.17 -15.73 14.49
C ASN A 361 -14.08 -14.94 13.17
N ASP A 362 -15.11 -14.19 12.80
CA ASP A 362 -15.11 -13.35 11.59
C ASP A 362 -14.07 -12.22 11.72
N LEU A 363 -13.94 -11.61 12.91
CA LEU A 363 -12.86 -10.65 13.18
C LEU A 363 -11.49 -11.32 13.11
N PHE A 364 -11.28 -12.40 13.87
CA PHE A 364 -10.01 -13.13 13.92
C PHE A 364 -9.53 -13.57 12.53
N GLN A 365 -10.38 -14.25 11.75
CA GLN A 365 -9.97 -14.76 10.43
C GLN A 365 -9.80 -13.63 9.40
N THR A 366 -10.53 -12.52 9.49
CA THR A 366 -10.27 -11.33 8.65
C THR A 366 -8.96 -10.65 9.05
N GLY A 367 -8.67 -10.54 10.36
CA GLY A 367 -7.40 -10.03 10.89
C GLY A 367 -6.20 -10.90 10.48
N ARG A 368 -6.38 -12.22 10.45
CA ARG A 368 -5.41 -13.18 9.91
C ARG A 368 -5.12 -12.88 8.43
N LEU A 369 -6.15 -12.78 7.59
CA LEU A 369 -5.98 -12.46 6.15
C LEU A 369 -5.26 -11.12 5.91
N ILE A 370 -5.55 -10.08 6.69
CA ILE A 370 -4.91 -8.77 6.58
C ILE A 370 -3.46 -8.82 7.06
N THR A 371 -3.18 -9.48 8.19
CA THR A 371 -1.81 -9.62 8.74
C THR A 371 -0.91 -10.45 7.80
N CYS A 372 -1.45 -11.54 7.23
CA CYS A 372 -0.86 -12.24 6.09
C CYS A 372 -0.62 -11.28 4.90
N GLY A 373 -1.57 -10.39 4.59
CA GLY A 373 -1.44 -9.34 3.58
C GLY A 373 -0.27 -8.36 3.80
N LEU A 374 0.02 -7.99 5.06
CA LEU A 374 1.21 -7.21 5.38
C LEU A 374 2.48 -8.04 5.24
N TYR A 375 2.48 -9.26 5.79
CA TYR A 375 3.60 -10.20 5.75
C TYR A 375 4.06 -10.51 4.31
N ILE A 376 3.12 -10.75 3.38
CA ILE A 376 3.47 -10.96 1.97
C ILE A 376 3.98 -9.68 1.30
N ASN A 377 3.41 -8.50 1.63
CA ASN A 377 3.88 -7.25 1.03
C ASN A 377 5.29 -6.90 1.50
N VAL A 378 5.63 -7.10 2.79
CA VAL A 378 7.01 -7.00 3.28
C VAL A 378 7.92 -8.03 2.60
N THR A 379 7.45 -9.27 2.43
CA THR A 379 8.23 -10.33 1.79
C THR A 379 8.53 -10.03 0.31
N LEU A 380 7.62 -9.36 -0.41
CA LEU A 380 7.79 -9.00 -1.82
C LEU A 380 8.47 -7.64 -2.05
N TYR A 381 8.25 -6.66 -1.18
CA TYR A 381 8.71 -5.29 -1.39
C TYR A 381 9.85 -4.85 -0.49
N ASP A 382 10.16 -5.52 0.61
CA ASP A 382 11.33 -5.22 1.45
C ASP A 382 12.38 -6.34 1.29
N TYR A 383 11.95 -7.59 1.52
CA TYR A 383 12.81 -8.78 1.50
C TYR A 383 13.26 -9.16 0.08
N LEU A 384 12.32 -9.42 -0.85
CA LEU A 384 12.69 -9.78 -2.22
C LEU A 384 13.40 -8.63 -2.96
N ARG A 385 13.11 -7.35 -2.64
CA ARG A 385 13.91 -6.21 -3.14
C ARG A 385 15.36 -6.30 -2.67
N THR A 386 15.59 -6.63 -1.40
CA THR A 386 16.94 -6.87 -0.85
C THR A 386 17.63 -8.06 -1.53
N ILE A 387 16.93 -9.16 -1.82
CA ILE A 387 17.50 -10.33 -2.55
C ILE A 387 18.11 -9.93 -3.89
N VAL A 388 17.40 -9.11 -4.67
CA VAL A 388 17.85 -8.64 -6.01
C VAL A 388 18.44 -7.22 -6.02
N ASN A 389 18.93 -6.72 -4.87
CA ASN A 389 19.65 -5.43 -4.75
C ASN A 389 18.85 -4.20 -5.26
N LEU A 390 17.52 -4.28 -5.26
CA LEU A 390 16.61 -3.22 -5.72
C LEU A 390 16.41 -2.11 -4.67
N ASN A 391 16.86 -2.30 -3.43
CA ASN A 391 17.00 -1.24 -2.44
C ASN A 391 18.08 -0.22 -2.84
N ARG A 392 19.07 -0.61 -3.64
CA ARG A 392 20.09 0.29 -4.22
C ARG A 392 19.65 0.95 -5.54
N SER A 393 18.34 1.14 -5.75
CA SER A 393 17.78 1.70 -6.98
C SER A 393 16.45 2.43 -6.75
N ASN A 394 16.29 3.60 -7.37
CA ASN A 394 15.00 4.30 -7.42
C ASN A 394 13.97 3.64 -8.37
N SER A 395 14.30 2.48 -8.98
CA SER A 395 13.39 1.74 -9.87
C SER A 395 12.15 1.22 -9.13
N THR A 396 10.96 1.55 -9.63
CA THR A 396 9.67 1.05 -9.12
C THR A 396 9.34 -0.38 -9.58
N TRP A 397 10.16 -0.98 -10.44
CA TRP A 397 10.01 -2.39 -10.81
C TRP A 397 10.29 -3.30 -9.61
N CYS A 398 9.49 -4.35 -9.45
CA CYS A 398 9.74 -5.46 -8.54
C CYS A 398 9.26 -6.78 -9.19
N LEU A 399 9.78 -7.91 -8.71
CA LEU A 399 9.32 -9.24 -9.10
C LEU A 399 8.13 -9.66 -8.22
N ASP A 400 6.94 -9.11 -8.46
CA ASP A 400 5.72 -9.53 -7.77
C ASP A 400 5.05 -10.74 -8.49
N PRO A 401 5.00 -11.94 -7.88
CA PRO A 401 4.40 -13.13 -8.48
C PRO A 401 2.89 -13.03 -8.70
N ARG A 402 2.21 -12.08 -8.04
CA ARG A 402 0.76 -11.83 -8.14
C ARG A 402 0.39 -11.01 -9.37
N ALA A 403 1.37 -10.48 -10.11
CA ALA A 403 1.14 -9.63 -11.27
C ALA A 403 0.20 -10.30 -12.30
N GLN A 404 -0.81 -9.55 -12.74
CA GLN A 404 -1.72 -9.99 -13.80
C GLN A 404 -1.02 -9.97 -15.16
N MET A 405 -1.14 -11.05 -15.92
CA MET A 405 -0.50 -11.21 -17.22
C MET A 405 -1.51 -10.94 -18.34
N GLN A 406 -1.16 -10.06 -19.29
CA GLN A 406 -1.98 -9.79 -20.47
C GLN A 406 -1.49 -10.64 -21.65
N GLY A 407 -2.33 -11.54 -22.16
CA GLY A 407 -2.01 -12.37 -23.33
C GLY A 407 -2.94 -13.57 -23.49
N GLN A 408 -2.73 -14.33 -24.57
CA GLN A 408 -3.37 -15.65 -24.76
C GLN A 408 -2.63 -16.76 -24.00
N GLU A 409 -1.34 -16.57 -23.70
CA GLU A 409 -0.54 -17.45 -22.83
C GLU A 409 -0.26 -16.71 -21.50
N THR A 410 -0.95 -17.11 -20.43
CA THR A 410 -0.75 -16.58 -19.09
C THR A 410 -0.34 -17.70 -18.13
N THR A 411 0.60 -17.43 -17.23
CA THR A 411 0.93 -18.39 -16.16
C THR A 411 -0.27 -18.49 -15.21
N PRO A 412 -0.76 -19.70 -14.87
CA PRO A 412 -1.84 -19.87 -13.90
C PRO A 412 -1.53 -19.30 -12.51
N SER A 413 -2.55 -19.20 -11.66
CA SER A 413 -2.45 -18.75 -10.26
C SER A 413 -3.56 -19.40 -9.42
N GLY A 414 -3.33 -19.57 -8.11
CA GLY A 414 -4.32 -20.18 -7.20
C GLY A 414 -4.42 -21.70 -7.30
N LEU A 415 -3.37 -22.38 -7.81
CA LEU A 415 -3.34 -23.84 -7.99
C LEU A 415 -2.86 -24.62 -6.74
N GLY A 416 -2.57 -23.92 -5.63
CA GLY A 416 -1.93 -24.48 -4.44
C GLY A 416 -0.40 -24.62 -4.58
N ASN A 417 0.23 -25.09 -3.50
CA ASN A 417 1.67 -25.35 -3.42
C ASN A 417 1.94 -26.64 -2.60
N GLN A 418 3.10 -27.28 -2.80
CA GLN A 418 3.61 -28.33 -1.92
C GLN A 418 5.13 -28.22 -1.84
N CYS A 419 5.65 -27.88 -0.66
CA CYS A 419 7.10 -27.75 -0.45
C CYS A 419 7.82 -29.08 -0.69
N SER A 420 9.01 -29.02 -1.27
CA SER A 420 9.80 -30.20 -1.65
C SER A 420 11.01 -30.43 -0.74
N VAL A 421 11.52 -31.67 -0.72
CA VAL A 421 12.76 -32.00 0.01
C VAL A 421 13.98 -31.26 -0.53
N GLU A 422 14.01 -30.92 -1.82
CA GLU A 422 15.11 -30.15 -2.41
C GLU A 422 15.07 -28.67 -1.99
N PHE A 423 13.88 -28.07 -1.86
CA PHE A 423 13.75 -26.71 -1.34
C PHE A 423 14.04 -26.64 0.17
N ASN A 424 13.65 -27.66 0.97
CA ASN A 424 14.02 -27.76 2.39
C ASN A 424 15.55 -27.71 2.61
N LEU A 425 16.33 -28.26 1.66
CA LEU A 425 17.79 -28.19 1.69
C LEU A 425 18.31 -26.84 1.15
N ALA A 426 17.71 -26.30 0.09
CA ALA A 426 18.14 -25.04 -0.53
C ALA A 426 17.87 -23.77 0.29
N TYR A 427 17.05 -23.84 1.34
CA TYR A 427 16.77 -22.72 2.25
C TYR A 427 17.66 -22.66 3.51
N ARG A 428 18.57 -23.61 3.71
CA ARG A 428 19.47 -23.67 4.89
C ARG A 428 20.67 -22.74 4.74
N TRP A 429 20.46 -21.44 4.92
CA TRP A 429 21.44 -20.39 4.65
C TRP A 429 22.42 -20.13 5.80
N HIS A 430 22.85 -21.17 6.52
CA HIS A 430 23.60 -21.03 7.78
C HIS A 430 24.98 -20.37 7.61
N SER A 431 25.56 -20.38 6.41
CA SER A 431 26.77 -19.60 6.10
C SER A 431 26.60 -18.08 6.27
N ALA A 432 25.37 -17.58 6.12
CA ALA A 432 25.05 -16.16 6.26
C ALA A 432 24.68 -15.70 7.69
N ILE A 433 24.73 -16.59 8.68
CA ILE A 433 24.52 -16.23 10.10
C ILE A 433 25.57 -15.19 10.54
N SER A 434 25.16 -14.18 11.31
CA SER A 434 26.05 -13.10 11.74
C SER A 434 27.11 -13.57 12.74
N TYR A 435 28.02 -12.67 13.11
CA TYR A 435 29.01 -12.94 14.16
C TYR A 435 28.41 -12.91 15.59
N ASN A 436 27.32 -12.16 15.81
CA ASN A 436 26.67 -12.11 17.12
C ASN A 436 25.60 -13.20 17.27
N ASP A 437 24.92 -13.59 16.20
CA ASP A 437 24.03 -14.76 16.17
C ASP A 437 24.81 -16.06 16.41
N GLU A 438 26.03 -16.18 15.87
CA GLU A 438 26.96 -17.28 16.16
C GLU A 438 27.28 -17.36 17.66
N LYS A 439 27.65 -16.24 18.29
CA LYS A 439 27.88 -16.16 19.75
C LYS A 439 26.64 -16.45 20.59
N TRP A 440 25.47 -15.97 20.14
CA TRP A 440 24.21 -16.21 20.81
C TRP A 440 23.86 -17.70 20.81
N THR A 441 24.11 -18.37 19.69
CA THR A 441 23.91 -19.83 19.54
C THR A 441 24.90 -20.63 20.38
N GLU A 442 26.20 -20.25 20.40
CA GLU A 442 27.20 -20.88 21.28
C GLU A 442 26.78 -20.78 22.75
N LYS A 443 26.41 -19.58 23.21
CA LYS A 443 25.94 -19.36 24.58
C LYS A 443 24.71 -20.21 24.91
N MET A 444 23.75 -20.33 23.99
CA MET A 444 22.57 -21.20 24.18
C MET A 444 22.95 -22.67 24.29
N TYR A 445 23.96 -23.14 23.55
CA TYR A 445 24.44 -24.52 23.63
C TYR A 445 25.26 -24.78 24.91
N GLU A 446 26.04 -23.79 25.38
CA GLU A 446 26.66 -23.81 26.71
C GLU A 446 25.59 -23.89 27.82
N GLU A 447 24.53 -23.08 27.76
CA GLU A 447 23.45 -23.06 28.77
C GLU A 447 22.56 -24.32 28.75
N LEU A 448 22.34 -24.96 27.59
CA LEU A 448 21.47 -26.14 27.46
C LEU A 448 22.19 -27.50 27.54
N ILE A 449 23.45 -27.57 27.10
CA ILE A 449 24.20 -28.82 26.92
C ILE A 449 25.52 -28.82 27.69
N GLY A 450 26.07 -27.65 28.06
CA GLY A 450 27.29 -27.55 28.87
C GLY A 450 28.59 -27.76 28.11
N LYS A 451 28.59 -27.50 26.79
CA LYS A 451 29.74 -27.65 25.87
C LYS A 451 29.75 -26.54 24.80
N PRO A 452 30.92 -26.19 24.25
CA PRO A 452 31.01 -25.46 22.98
C PRO A 452 30.36 -26.28 21.85
N GLY A 453 29.70 -25.62 20.91
CA GLY A 453 28.92 -26.28 19.86
C GLY A 453 29.73 -27.13 18.89
N GLU A 454 31.02 -26.83 18.70
CA GLU A 454 31.90 -27.66 17.86
C GLU A 454 32.21 -29.05 18.46
N ASP A 455 32.06 -29.21 19.78
CA ASP A 455 32.26 -30.46 20.55
C ASP A 455 30.96 -31.24 20.84
N ILE A 456 29.81 -30.75 20.37
CA ILE A 456 28.50 -31.38 20.62
C ILE A 456 28.21 -32.44 19.56
N SER A 457 27.99 -33.68 20.00
CA SER A 457 27.54 -34.75 19.10
C SER A 457 26.07 -34.59 18.71
N MET A 458 25.70 -35.11 17.53
CA MET A 458 24.30 -35.17 17.05
C MET A 458 23.32 -35.75 18.10
N HIS A 459 23.76 -36.74 18.89
CA HIS A 459 22.91 -37.35 19.92
C HIS A 459 22.71 -36.41 21.13
N GLU A 460 23.76 -35.71 21.56
CA GLU A 460 23.69 -34.72 22.64
C GLU A 460 22.85 -33.52 22.24
N LEU A 461 22.98 -33.03 21.00
CA LEU A 461 22.14 -31.97 20.45
C LEU A 461 20.66 -32.35 20.48
N LEU A 462 20.29 -33.52 19.95
CA LEU A 462 18.90 -33.99 19.93
C LEU A 462 18.33 -34.18 21.35
N MET A 463 19.13 -34.66 22.30
CA MET A 463 18.72 -34.73 23.71
C MET A 463 18.58 -33.35 24.37
N GLY A 464 19.47 -32.40 24.06
CA GLY A 464 19.41 -31.03 24.58
C GLY A 464 18.18 -30.29 24.07
N LEU A 465 17.95 -30.32 22.75
CA LEU A 465 16.77 -29.72 22.12
C LEU A 465 15.47 -30.36 22.60
N GLY A 466 15.40 -31.70 22.74
CA GLY A 466 14.21 -32.38 23.26
C GLY A 466 13.91 -32.05 24.74
N LYS A 467 14.94 -31.84 25.57
CA LYS A 467 14.78 -31.33 26.94
C LYS A 467 14.29 -29.87 26.96
N TYR A 468 14.80 -29.05 26.05
CA TYR A 468 14.39 -27.65 25.92
C TYR A 468 12.94 -27.53 25.45
N GLU A 469 12.55 -28.25 24.38
CA GLU A 469 11.17 -28.32 23.90
C GLU A 469 10.20 -28.74 25.03
N ALA A 470 10.58 -29.75 25.82
CA ALA A 470 9.79 -30.22 26.95
C ALA A 470 9.70 -29.24 28.14
N SER A 471 10.56 -28.20 28.20
CA SER A 471 10.50 -27.16 29.23
C SER A 471 9.72 -25.91 28.81
N ILE A 472 9.46 -25.73 27.51
CA ILE A 472 8.65 -24.61 27.00
C ILE A 472 7.18 -24.78 27.45
N PRO A 473 6.56 -23.77 28.08
CA PRO A 473 5.15 -23.80 28.41
C PRO A 473 4.25 -24.00 27.17
N LYS A 474 3.35 -24.99 27.23
CA LYS A 474 2.39 -25.25 26.15
C LYS A 474 1.57 -24.00 25.78
N ASP A 475 1.07 -23.30 26.80
CA ASP A 475 0.31 -22.06 26.66
C ASP A 475 1.20 -20.90 26.18
N PRO A 476 0.99 -20.35 24.96
CA PRO A 476 1.86 -19.36 24.34
C PRO A 476 2.14 -18.11 25.19
N SER A 477 1.15 -17.61 25.92
CA SER A 477 1.28 -16.42 26.78
C SER A 477 2.14 -16.63 28.03
N LYS A 478 2.57 -17.86 28.31
CA LYS A 478 3.51 -18.18 29.40
C LYS A 478 4.96 -18.34 28.91
N ARG A 479 5.21 -18.27 27.60
CA ARG A 479 6.55 -18.42 26.99
C ARG A 479 7.35 -17.12 27.05
N THR A 480 8.67 -17.23 27.19
CA THR A 480 9.62 -16.12 27.32
C THR A 480 10.93 -16.44 26.61
N PHE A 481 11.44 -15.50 25.81
CA PHE A 481 12.71 -15.63 25.06
C PHE A 481 13.77 -14.67 25.60
N SER A 482 15.05 -14.95 25.34
CA SER A 482 16.20 -14.07 25.63
C SER A 482 16.31 -13.54 27.08
N GLY A 483 15.71 -14.23 28.06
CA GLY A 483 15.65 -13.78 29.46
C GLY A 483 14.66 -12.65 29.75
N LEU A 484 13.86 -12.23 28.77
CA LEU A 484 12.84 -11.19 28.93
C LEU A 484 11.71 -11.66 29.85
N LYS A 485 11.15 -10.72 30.62
CA LYS A 485 10.00 -10.95 31.51
C LYS A 485 8.76 -10.28 30.93
N ARG A 486 7.61 -10.95 31.07
CA ARG A 486 6.31 -10.35 30.76
C ARG A 486 5.89 -9.38 31.88
N GLN A 487 5.10 -8.38 31.49
CA GLN A 487 4.45 -7.41 32.36
C GLN A 487 3.11 -7.97 32.88
N GLU A 488 2.41 -7.23 33.75
CA GLU A 488 1.14 -7.68 34.35
C GLU A 488 0.00 -7.83 33.33
N ASP A 489 0.05 -7.10 32.22
CA ASP A 489 -0.86 -7.23 31.07
C ASP A 489 -0.48 -8.38 30.11
N GLY A 490 0.63 -9.08 30.37
CA GLY A 490 1.16 -10.16 29.55
C GLY A 490 2.09 -9.74 28.41
N THR A 491 2.28 -8.44 28.14
CA THR A 491 3.22 -7.92 27.12
C THR A 491 4.68 -8.07 27.56
N PHE A 492 5.64 -7.86 26.65
CA PHE A 492 7.03 -7.53 27.00
C PHE A 492 7.26 -6.03 26.89
N LYS A 493 8.31 -5.54 27.56
CA LYS A 493 8.72 -4.12 27.50
C LYS A 493 9.23 -3.74 26.11
N ASP A 494 8.67 -2.66 25.57
CA ASP A 494 9.04 -2.12 24.27
C ASP A 494 10.52 -1.71 24.19
N GLU A 495 11.10 -1.16 25.25
CA GLU A 495 12.54 -0.81 25.29
C GLU A 495 13.44 -2.02 25.00
N ASP A 496 13.16 -3.16 25.64
CA ASP A 496 13.94 -4.40 25.47
C ASP A 496 13.74 -4.98 24.06
N LEU A 497 12.50 -4.98 23.55
CA LEU A 497 12.17 -5.47 22.21
C LEU A 497 12.80 -4.61 21.10
N VAL A 498 12.68 -3.28 21.21
CA VAL A 498 13.23 -2.31 20.25
C VAL A 498 14.75 -2.33 20.27
N LYS A 499 15.37 -2.52 21.44
CA LYS A 499 16.83 -2.69 21.55
C LYS A 499 17.30 -3.91 20.75
N ILE A 500 16.68 -5.07 20.95
CA ILE A 500 16.98 -6.31 20.21
C ILE A 500 16.79 -6.11 18.70
N LEU A 501 15.71 -5.44 18.30
CA LEU A 501 15.42 -5.13 16.90
C LEU A 501 16.49 -4.22 16.28
N ALA A 502 16.88 -3.14 16.97
CA ALA A 502 17.92 -2.22 16.50
C ALA A 502 19.31 -2.86 16.46
N ASP A 503 19.67 -3.70 17.44
CA ASP A 503 20.91 -4.49 17.42
C ASP A 503 20.96 -5.41 16.20
N ALA A 504 19.86 -6.09 15.85
CA ALA A 504 19.78 -6.92 14.65
C ALA A 504 19.82 -6.11 13.34
N VAL A 505 19.24 -4.91 13.31
CA VAL A 505 19.32 -3.98 12.16
C VAL A 505 20.74 -3.47 11.93
N GLU A 506 21.52 -3.24 12.99
CA GLU A 506 22.93 -2.82 12.89
C GLU A 506 23.90 -3.97 12.61
N ASP A 507 23.60 -5.19 13.06
CA ASP A 507 24.49 -6.34 12.90
C ASP A 507 24.54 -6.86 11.45
N VAL A 508 25.76 -7.18 10.99
CA VAL A 508 26.02 -7.57 9.60
C VAL A 508 26.00 -9.09 9.47
N ALA A 509 25.20 -9.59 8.53
CA ALA A 509 25.14 -11.00 8.18
C ALA A 509 26.50 -11.55 7.68
N GLY A 510 26.68 -12.87 7.68
CA GLY A 510 27.78 -13.53 6.96
C GLY A 510 27.57 -13.50 5.44
N SER A 511 28.63 -13.77 4.67
CA SER A 511 28.52 -14.13 3.25
C SER A 511 28.08 -15.58 3.05
N PHE A 512 27.47 -15.89 1.90
CA PHE A 512 27.29 -17.28 1.45
C PHE A 512 28.63 -17.91 1.00
N GLY A 513 28.59 -19.22 0.73
CA GLY A 513 29.69 -19.99 0.14
C GLY A 513 30.39 -20.94 1.13
N ALA A 514 31.37 -21.66 0.59
CA ALA A 514 32.20 -22.62 1.34
C ALA A 514 32.98 -21.98 2.51
N ARG A 515 33.28 -22.79 3.51
CA ARG A 515 34.05 -22.45 4.73
C ARG A 515 33.58 -21.17 5.46
N ASN A 516 32.27 -20.94 5.51
CA ASN A 516 31.66 -19.79 6.19
C ASN A 516 30.49 -20.15 7.13
N VAL A 517 30.15 -21.43 7.32
CA VAL A 517 29.10 -21.90 8.25
C VAL A 517 29.63 -21.92 9.70
N PRO A 518 28.95 -21.28 10.67
CA PRO A 518 29.34 -21.31 12.08
C PRO A 518 29.66 -22.70 12.61
N LYS A 519 30.77 -22.82 13.36
CA LYS A 519 31.19 -24.12 13.92
C LYS A 519 30.15 -24.71 14.89
N VAL A 520 29.46 -23.85 15.64
CA VAL A 520 28.34 -24.22 16.53
C VAL A 520 27.28 -25.09 15.86
N LEU A 521 27.11 -24.98 14.54
CA LEU A 521 26.11 -25.72 13.77
C LEU A 521 26.62 -27.05 13.19
N LYS A 522 27.84 -27.51 13.51
CA LYS A 522 28.41 -28.77 13.01
C LYS A 522 27.45 -29.95 13.10
N ALA A 523 26.81 -30.15 14.26
CA ALA A 523 25.82 -31.21 14.46
C ALA A 523 24.52 -31.02 13.66
N VAL A 524 24.10 -29.78 13.40
CA VAL A 524 22.93 -29.43 12.56
C VAL A 524 23.22 -29.69 11.08
N GLU A 525 24.44 -29.42 10.64
CA GLU A 525 24.88 -29.67 9.25
C GLU A 525 25.05 -31.15 8.96
N ILE A 526 25.66 -31.90 9.88
CA ILE A 526 25.73 -33.37 9.80
C ILE A 526 24.31 -33.97 9.70
N LEU A 527 23.37 -33.48 10.51
CA LEU A 527 21.95 -33.84 10.41
C LEU A 527 21.35 -33.50 9.04
N GLY A 528 21.69 -32.35 8.45
CA GLY A 528 21.21 -31.94 7.13
C GLY A 528 21.72 -32.82 5.98
N ILE A 529 23.02 -33.14 5.99
CA ILE A 529 23.65 -34.03 5.00
C ILE A 529 23.02 -35.43 5.10
N GLU A 530 22.96 -36.01 6.30
CA GLU A 530 22.36 -37.32 6.53
C GLU A 530 20.85 -37.36 6.23
N GLN A 531 20.12 -36.27 6.43
CA GLN A 531 18.70 -36.20 6.05
C GLN A 531 18.51 -36.14 4.52
N GLY A 532 19.37 -35.43 3.78
CA GLY A 532 19.39 -35.47 2.31
C GLY A 532 19.67 -36.88 1.76
N ARG A 533 20.65 -37.57 2.36
CA ARG A 533 20.97 -38.98 2.05
C ARG A 533 19.78 -39.92 2.29
N ARG A 534 19.13 -39.83 3.46
CA ARG A 534 17.91 -40.60 3.79
C ARG A 534 16.76 -40.28 2.83
N TRP A 535 16.61 -39.03 2.42
CA TRP A 535 15.65 -38.63 1.41
C TRP A 535 16.03 -39.09 -0.01
N ASN A 536 17.21 -39.64 -0.25
CA ASN A 536 17.68 -40.04 -1.58
C ASN A 536 17.51 -38.87 -2.58
N THR A 537 18.03 -37.69 -2.24
CA THR A 537 18.04 -36.53 -3.14
C THR A 537 19.05 -36.74 -4.28
N GLY A 538 18.81 -36.10 -5.42
CA GLY A 538 19.78 -36.11 -6.54
C GLY A 538 21.07 -35.34 -6.25
N SER A 539 21.97 -35.28 -7.23
CA SER A 539 23.21 -34.51 -7.13
C SER A 539 23.01 -33.02 -7.45
N LEU A 540 23.99 -32.19 -7.10
CA LEU A 540 24.05 -30.77 -7.48
C LEU A 540 23.80 -30.59 -8.99
N ASN A 541 24.44 -31.43 -9.81
CA ASN A 541 24.29 -31.36 -11.26
C ASN A 541 22.90 -31.75 -11.76
N GLU A 542 22.15 -32.59 -11.04
CA GLU A 542 20.76 -32.92 -11.39
C GLU A 542 19.80 -31.80 -11.04
N PHE A 543 19.98 -31.15 -9.89
CA PHE A 543 19.21 -29.95 -9.49
C PHE A 543 19.49 -28.77 -10.43
N ARG A 544 20.73 -28.61 -10.89
CA ARG A 544 21.08 -27.65 -11.95
C ARG A 544 20.40 -27.97 -13.29
N LYS A 545 20.46 -29.23 -13.74
CA LYS A 545 19.77 -29.69 -14.97
C LYS A 545 18.25 -29.41 -14.89
N PHE A 546 17.61 -29.62 -13.73
CA PHE A 546 16.19 -29.32 -13.50
C PHE A 546 15.82 -27.85 -13.75
N PHE A 547 16.62 -26.90 -13.27
CA PHE A 547 16.39 -25.47 -13.53
C PHE A 547 16.86 -24.96 -14.91
N GLY A 548 17.36 -25.84 -15.77
CA GLY A 548 17.94 -25.50 -17.08
C GLY A 548 19.33 -24.87 -17.00
N LEU A 549 20.05 -25.03 -15.88
CA LEU A 549 21.41 -24.55 -15.70
C LEU A 549 22.43 -25.54 -16.30
N LYS A 550 23.57 -25.02 -16.76
CA LYS A 550 24.70 -25.85 -17.22
C LYS A 550 25.21 -26.70 -16.04
N PRO A 551 25.25 -28.04 -16.14
CA PRO A 551 25.95 -28.86 -15.16
C PRO A 551 27.45 -28.57 -15.19
N TYR A 552 28.09 -28.73 -14.03
CA TYR A 552 29.52 -28.52 -13.85
C TYR A 552 30.31 -29.72 -14.37
N GLY A 553 31.32 -29.43 -15.19
CA GLY A 553 32.20 -30.42 -15.80
C GLY A 553 33.52 -30.62 -15.04
N THR A 554 33.91 -29.67 -14.19
CA THR A 554 35.08 -29.77 -13.30
C THR A 554 34.76 -29.15 -11.93
N PHE A 555 35.61 -29.39 -10.93
CA PHE A 555 35.40 -28.89 -9.56
C PHE A 555 35.65 -27.38 -9.44
N GLU A 556 36.53 -26.85 -10.28
CA GLU A 556 36.84 -25.42 -10.40
C GLU A 556 35.66 -24.61 -10.95
N GLU A 557 34.72 -25.25 -11.68
CA GLU A 557 33.46 -24.61 -12.05
C GLU A 557 32.46 -24.54 -10.87
N ILE A 558 32.56 -25.45 -9.89
CA ILE A 558 31.73 -25.42 -8.67
C ILE A 558 32.20 -24.30 -7.74
N ASN A 559 33.53 -24.19 -7.53
CA ASN A 559 34.14 -23.16 -6.70
C ASN A 559 35.56 -22.86 -7.21
N SER A 560 35.90 -21.60 -7.50
CA SER A 560 37.20 -21.23 -8.05
C SER A 560 38.35 -21.25 -7.04
N ASN A 561 38.08 -21.37 -5.74
CA ASN A 561 39.10 -21.54 -4.72
C ASN A 561 39.78 -22.92 -4.89
N PRO A 562 41.12 -22.97 -5.10
CA PRO A 562 41.85 -24.24 -5.27
C PRO A 562 41.65 -25.21 -4.11
N GLU A 563 41.65 -24.73 -2.86
CA GLU A 563 41.53 -25.63 -1.71
C GLU A 563 40.13 -26.22 -1.54
N VAL A 564 39.08 -25.50 -1.97
CA VAL A 564 37.70 -25.98 -1.93
C VAL A 564 37.45 -26.95 -3.07
N SER A 565 37.94 -26.63 -4.28
CA SER A 565 37.81 -27.51 -5.45
C SER A 565 38.64 -28.80 -5.30
N ASP A 566 39.83 -28.76 -4.72
CA ASP A 566 40.62 -29.97 -4.43
C ASP A 566 40.07 -30.77 -3.23
N ALA A 567 39.45 -30.13 -2.24
CA ALA A 567 38.69 -30.85 -1.20
C ALA A 567 37.48 -31.58 -1.81
N LEU A 568 36.67 -30.91 -2.64
CA LEU A 568 35.57 -31.54 -3.39
C LEU A 568 36.07 -32.69 -4.28
N ARG A 569 37.20 -32.50 -4.97
CA ARG A 569 37.85 -33.53 -5.79
C ARG A 569 38.24 -34.76 -4.98
N THR A 570 38.81 -34.56 -3.80
CA THR A 570 39.27 -35.62 -2.89
C THR A 570 38.09 -36.38 -2.27
N LEU A 571 36.99 -35.68 -1.94
CA LEU A 571 35.81 -36.26 -1.29
C LEU A 571 34.88 -37.01 -2.25
N TYR A 572 34.71 -36.51 -3.49
CA TYR A 572 33.70 -37.03 -4.43
C TYR A 572 34.28 -37.64 -5.71
N GLY A 573 35.51 -37.34 -6.10
CA GLY A 573 36.17 -37.90 -7.30
C GLY A 573 35.64 -37.42 -8.66
N HIS A 574 34.33 -37.19 -8.81
CA HIS A 574 33.71 -36.63 -10.02
C HIS A 574 32.59 -35.61 -9.69
N PRO A 575 32.44 -34.50 -10.45
CA PRO A 575 31.43 -33.46 -10.16
C PRO A 575 29.96 -33.92 -10.11
N ASP A 576 29.55 -34.90 -10.94
CA ASP A 576 28.18 -35.45 -10.87
C ASP A 576 27.90 -36.24 -9.57
N TYR A 577 28.93 -36.60 -8.79
CA TYR A 577 28.79 -37.28 -7.50
C TYR A 577 28.68 -36.31 -6.30
N VAL A 578 28.81 -35.01 -6.52
CA VAL A 578 28.62 -34.01 -5.46
C VAL A 578 27.14 -33.95 -5.09
N GLU A 579 26.82 -34.43 -3.88
CA GLU A 579 25.49 -34.44 -3.29
C GLU A 579 24.83 -33.05 -3.31
N LEU A 580 23.50 -32.98 -3.44
CA LEU A 580 22.76 -31.70 -3.52
C LEU A 580 23.12 -30.73 -2.38
N TYR A 581 23.04 -31.18 -1.13
CA TYR A 581 23.18 -30.27 0.01
C TYR A 581 24.64 -29.80 0.26
N PRO A 582 25.65 -30.69 0.34
CA PRO A 582 27.06 -30.30 0.23
C PRO A 582 27.35 -29.38 -0.96
N GLY A 583 26.83 -29.73 -2.14
CA GLY A 583 27.06 -28.98 -3.37
C GLY A 583 26.60 -27.53 -3.31
N ILE A 584 25.36 -27.26 -2.91
CA ILE A 584 24.80 -25.89 -2.94
C ILE A 584 25.34 -24.97 -1.83
N VAL A 585 25.89 -25.53 -0.75
CA VAL A 585 26.58 -24.77 0.31
C VAL A 585 28.04 -24.48 -0.07
N SER A 586 28.73 -25.43 -0.71
CA SER A 586 30.14 -25.29 -1.12
C SER A 586 30.34 -24.62 -2.49
N GLU A 587 29.28 -24.52 -3.30
CA GLU A 587 29.26 -23.75 -4.55
C GLU A 587 29.67 -22.28 -4.33
N GLU A 588 30.26 -21.67 -5.34
CA GLU A 588 30.69 -20.28 -5.31
C GLU A 588 29.53 -19.31 -5.06
N ALA A 589 29.75 -18.34 -4.18
CA ALA A 589 28.83 -17.24 -3.93
C ALA A 589 28.83 -16.26 -5.12
N LYS A 590 27.66 -15.74 -5.51
CA LYS A 590 27.59 -14.73 -6.58
C LYS A 590 28.12 -13.38 -6.12
N GLU A 591 29.01 -12.81 -6.92
CA GLU A 591 29.41 -11.40 -6.78
C GLU A 591 28.20 -10.44 -6.78
N PRO A 592 28.19 -9.39 -5.93
CA PRO A 592 27.16 -8.35 -5.92
C PRO A 592 26.90 -7.69 -7.28
N MET A 593 25.63 -7.41 -7.56
CA MET A 593 25.22 -6.69 -8.77
C MET A 593 24.03 -5.79 -8.47
N VAL A 594 24.08 -4.53 -8.92
CA VAL A 594 23.04 -3.51 -8.72
C VAL A 594 22.39 -3.16 -10.07
N PRO A 595 21.09 -3.44 -10.27
CA PRO A 595 20.29 -4.45 -9.56
C PRO A 595 20.64 -5.88 -10.01
N GLY A 596 20.25 -6.88 -9.22
CA GLY A 596 20.20 -8.29 -9.62
C GLY A 596 20.74 -9.28 -8.60
N VAL A 597 21.77 -8.93 -7.82
CA VAL A 597 22.37 -9.79 -6.78
C VAL A 597 22.63 -8.97 -5.53
N GLY A 598 21.73 -9.09 -4.55
CA GLY A 598 21.76 -8.32 -3.30
C GLY A 598 22.19 -9.12 -2.08
N ILE A 599 21.73 -10.37 -1.92
CA ILE A 599 22.18 -11.26 -0.83
C ILE A 599 23.32 -12.22 -1.22
N ALA A 600 24.02 -11.95 -2.33
CA ALA A 600 25.19 -12.69 -2.81
C ALA A 600 25.14 -14.25 -2.66
N PRO A 601 24.02 -14.93 -2.99
CA PRO A 601 23.88 -16.36 -2.69
C PRO A 601 24.59 -17.22 -3.74
N THR A 602 24.75 -18.52 -3.47
CA THR A 602 25.41 -19.43 -4.41
C THR A 602 24.64 -19.58 -5.73
N TYR A 603 25.35 -19.94 -6.81
CA TYR A 603 24.82 -19.88 -8.18
C TYR A 603 23.49 -20.60 -8.39
N THR A 604 23.33 -21.77 -7.79
CA THR A 604 22.15 -22.64 -7.87
C THR A 604 21.06 -22.22 -6.87
N ILE A 605 21.41 -21.87 -5.61
CA ILE A 605 20.44 -21.34 -4.63
C ILE A 605 19.74 -20.10 -5.20
N SER A 606 20.50 -19.19 -5.83
CA SER A 606 19.96 -18.00 -6.48
C SER A 606 18.86 -18.30 -7.51
N ARG A 607 18.95 -19.41 -8.25
CA ARG A 607 17.94 -19.81 -9.26
C ARG A 607 16.77 -20.57 -8.62
N ALA A 608 17.04 -21.38 -7.60
CA ALA A 608 16.04 -22.14 -6.87
C ALA A 608 15.09 -21.22 -6.09
N VAL A 609 15.61 -20.35 -5.23
CA VAL A 609 14.85 -19.44 -4.36
C VAL A 609 13.96 -18.49 -5.17
N LEU A 610 14.45 -17.95 -6.29
CA LEU A 610 13.66 -17.12 -7.19
C LEU A 610 12.59 -17.89 -7.99
N SER A 611 12.64 -19.23 -8.01
CA SER A 611 11.57 -20.07 -8.56
C SER A 611 10.52 -20.39 -7.49
N ASP A 612 10.98 -20.75 -6.28
CA ASP A 612 10.11 -21.14 -5.17
C ASP A 612 9.28 -19.95 -4.65
N ALA A 613 9.90 -18.77 -4.54
CA ALA A 613 9.18 -17.53 -4.21
C ALA A 613 8.06 -17.19 -5.22
N VAL A 614 8.17 -17.62 -6.48
CA VAL A 614 7.08 -17.50 -7.46
C VAL A 614 6.03 -18.59 -7.25
N ALA A 615 6.43 -19.83 -6.95
CA ALA A 615 5.52 -20.95 -6.69
C ALA A 615 4.67 -20.74 -5.43
N LEU A 616 5.30 -20.45 -4.29
CA LEU A 616 4.67 -20.15 -3.01
C LEU A 616 3.57 -19.08 -3.14
N VAL A 617 3.90 -17.95 -3.76
CA VAL A 617 3.04 -16.76 -3.78
C VAL A 617 2.00 -16.82 -4.89
N ARG A 618 2.34 -17.36 -6.07
CA ARG A 618 1.39 -17.47 -7.19
C ARG A 618 0.50 -18.72 -7.09
N GLY A 619 0.96 -19.76 -6.41
CA GLY A 619 0.17 -20.94 -6.07
C GLY A 619 -0.93 -20.65 -5.06
N ASP A 620 -0.68 -19.79 -4.08
CA ASP A 620 -1.65 -19.45 -3.02
C ASP A 620 -2.87 -18.66 -3.56
N ARG A 621 -4.05 -19.25 -3.39
CA ARG A 621 -5.36 -18.65 -3.70
C ARG A 621 -5.57 -17.33 -2.96
N HIS A 622 -5.21 -17.27 -1.68
CA HIS A 622 -5.44 -16.11 -0.81
C HIS A 622 -4.43 -14.98 -1.02
N TYR A 623 -3.41 -15.17 -1.87
CA TYR A 623 -2.53 -14.09 -2.37
C TYR A 623 -2.76 -13.75 -3.84
N THR A 624 -3.65 -14.45 -4.54
CA THR A 624 -3.92 -14.23 -5.97
C THR A 624 -5.40 -14.06 -6.27
N VAL A 625 -6.17 -15.14 -6.36
CA VAL A 625 -7.58 -15.14 -6.78
C VAL A 625 -8.46 -14.45 -5.73
N ASP A 626 -8.28 -14.79 -4.46
CA ASP A 626 -9.08 -14.29 -3.33
C ASP A 626 -8.43 -13.11 -2.59
N TYR A 627 -7.28 -12.61 -3.04
CA TYR A 627 -6.63 -11.42 -2.48
C TYR A 627 -7.28 -10.13 -3.00
N ASN A 628 -8.44 -9.78 -2.42
CA ASN A 628 -9.21 -8.62 -2.83
C ASN A 628 -9.83 -7.88 -1.64
N ALA A 629 -10.25 -6.64 -1.89
CA ALA A 629 -10.79 -5.72 -0.89
C ALA A 629 -12.18 -6.11 -0.34
N ARG A 630 -12.87 -7.13 -0.89
CA ARG A 630 -14.10 -7.67 -0.27
C ARG A 630 -13.80 -8.74 0.76
N ASN A 631 -12.81 -9.59 0.50
CA ASN A 631 -12.35 -10.60 1.46
C ASN A 631 -11.61 -9.94 2.65
N LEU A 632 -10.71 -8.98 2.37
CA LEU A 632 -9.89 -8.27 3.36
C LEU A 632 -10.53 -6.99 3.95
N THR A 633 -11.72 -6.57 3.51
CA THR A 633 -12.27 -5.19 3.63
C THR A 633 -11.46 -4.12 2.88
N ASN A 634 -12.12 -3.02 2.49
CA ASN A 634 -11.50 -1.91 1.80
C ASN A 634 -10.44 -1.21 2.69
N TRP A 635 -10.70 -1.10 4.00
CA TRP A 635 -9.74 -0.57 4.95
C TRP A 635 -8.53 -1.51 5.11
N GLY A 636 -8.78 -2.78 5.45
CA GLY A 636 -7.71 -3.75 5.70
C GLY A 636 -6.80 -3.96 4.49
N TYR A 637 -7.39 -4.03 3.29
CA TYR A 637 -6.64 -4.12 2.03
C TYR A 637 -5.72 -2.90 1.81
N ASN A 638 -6.20 -1.67 2.07
CA ASN A 638 -5.40 -0.46 1.88
C ASN A 638 -4.37 -0.23 2.99
N GLU A 639 -4.66 -0.61 4.24
CA GLU A 639 -3.73 -0.45 5.37
C GLU A 639 -2.43 -1.20 5.11
N VAL A 640 -2.49 -2.42 4.58
CA VAL A 640 -1.32 -3.27 4.32
C VAL A 640 -0.72 -3.13 2.92
N ARG A 641 -1.42 -2.44 2.01
CA ARG A 641 -0.99 -2.24 0.61
C ARG A 641 0.28 -1.40 0.49
N TYR A 642 1.10 -1.72 -0.50
CA TYR A 642 2.27 -0.94 -0.93
C TYR A 642 1.88 0.18 -1.91
N ASP A 643 2.68 1.25 -1.94
CA ASP A 643 2.62 2.31 -2.96
C ASP A 643 4.00 2.45 -3.60
N LEU A 644 4.09 2.33 -4.93
CA LEU A 644 5.36 2.41 -5.65
C LEU A 644 5.97 3.83 -5.63
N ASN A 645 5.18 4.86 -5.35
CA ASN A 645 5.67 6.23 -5.18
C ASN A 645 6.36 6.44 -3.83
N ILE A 646 6.06 5.57 -2.85
CA ILE A 646 6.60 5.63 -1.49
C ILE A 646 7.61 4.50 -1.32
N ASN A 647 8.89 4.84 -1.25
CA ASN A 647 9.98 3.89 -0.97
C ASN A 647 10.04 2.71 -1.96
N GLN A 648 9.62 2.93 -3.21
CA GLN A 648 9.51 1.91 -4.27
C GLN A 648 8.64 0.69 -3.88
N GLY A 649 7.72 0.89 -2.92
CA GLY A 649 6.81 -0.12 -2.41
C GLY A 649 7.19 -0.77 -1.09
N CYS A 650 8.39 -0.52 -0.52
CA CYS A 650 8.75 -1.03 0.82
C CYS A 650 7.67 -0.67 1.86
N VAL A 651 7.32 -1.59 2.76
CA VAL A 651 6.24 -1.44 3.75
C VAL A 651 6.59 -1.89 5.17
N PHE A 652 7.82 -2.36 5.46
CA PHE A 652 8.18 -2.78 6.83
C PHE A 652 7.92 -1.69 7.89
N TYR A 653 8.07 -0.41 7.52
CA TYR A 653 7.80 0.72 8.42
C TYR A 653 6.40 0.69 9.04
N LYS A 654 5.40 0.15 8.32
CA LYS A 654 4.03 -0.01 8.84
C LYS A 654 3.98 -0.99 10.01
N LEU A 655 4.77 -2.07 9.97
CA LEU A 655 4.86 -3.04 11.06
C LEU A 655 5.59 -2.41 12.26
N ALA A 656 6.73 -1.74 12.04
CA ALA A 656 7.51 -1.10 13.10
C ALA A 656 6.72 0.01 13.83
N LEU A 657 6.12 0.94 13.08
CA LEU A 657 5.39 2.09 13.63
C LEU A 657 4.01 1.71 14.23
N ARG A 658 3.50 0.51 13.98
CA ARG A 658 2.31 -0.04 14.65
C ARG A 658 2.65 -0.87 15.89
N ALA A 659 3.78 -1.58 15.89
CA ALA A 659 4.21 -2.39 17.02
C ALA A 659 4.89 -1.59 18.15
N PHE A 660 5.61 -0.52 17.79
CA PHE A 660 6.40 0.32 18.71
C PHE A 660 6.25 1.83 18.42
N PRO A 661 5.02 2.40 18.44
CA PRO A 661 4.75 3.76 17.98
C PRO A 661 5.50 4.88 18.72
N GLN A 662 6.01 4.65 19.93
CA GLN A 662 6.79 5.64 20.70
C GLN A 662 8.31 5.58 20.46
N TYR A 663 8.83 4.59 19.73
CA TYR A 663 10.29 4.39 19.62
C TYR A 663 10.89 4.73 18.25
N PHE A 664 10.08 4.72 17.20
CA PHE A 664 10.52 5.02 15.84
C PHE A 664 9.99 6.38 15.40
N LYS A 665 10.90 7.28 15.00
CA LYS A 665 10.53 8.47 14.24
C LYS A 665 9.81 8.05 12.94
N PRO A 666 8.80 8.78 12.44
CA PRO A 666 8.09 8.41 11.21
C PRO A 666 8.98 8.28 9.97
N ASP A 667 10.15 8.89 9.97
CA ASP A 667 11.17 8.89 8.92
C ASP A 667 12.37 7.96 9.21
N SER A 668 12.33 7.15 10.28
CA SER A 668 13.49 6.38 10.72
C SER A 668 13.94 5.32 9.73
N ILE A 669 15.21 5.34 9.35
CA ILE A 669 15.80 4.34 8.43
C ILE A 669 15.70 2.91 8.97
N TYR A 670 15.66 2.75 10.31
CA TYR A 670 15.48 1.47 11.01
C TYR A 670 14.05 0.92 10.88
N ALA A 671 13.09 1.74 10.47
CA ALA A 671 11.74 1.31 10.11
C ALA A 671 11.60 1.11 8.58
N HIS A 672 12.20 1.99 7.77
CA HIS A 672 11.96 2.02 6.32
C HIS A 672 12.81 1.06 5.48
N TYR A 673 14.06 0.77 5.86
CA TYR A 673 14.95 -0.14 5.11
C TYR A 673 15.80 -1.08 6.00
N PRO A 674 15.21 -1.75 7.02
CA PRO A 674 15.96 -2.44 8.08
C PRO A 674 16.79 -3.66 7.65
N MET A 675 16.58 -4.17 6.44
CA MET A 675 17.26 -5.37 5.91
C MET A 675 18.67 -5.08 5.36
N THR A 676 19.15 -3.84 5.48
CA THR A 676 20.53 -3.40 5.21
C THR A 676 20.93 -2.45 6.33
N ILE A 677 22.18 -2.49 6.77
CA ILE A 677 22.58 -1.74 7.98
C ILE A 677 22.42 -0.21 7.80
N PRO A 678 22.06 0.56 8.85
CA PRO A 678 21.81 2.00 8.76
C PRO A 678 22.96 2.80 8.13
N SER A 679 24.20 2.47 8.49
CA SER A 679 25.42 3.14 8.00
C SER A 679 25.77 2.82 6.54
N GLU A 680 25.16 1.78 5.95
CA GLU A 680 25.22 1.51 4.52
C GLU A 680 24.02 2.13 3.80
N ASN A 681 22.82 2.06 4.39
CA ASN A 681 21.63 2.75 3.90
C ASN A 681 21.86 4.25 3.72
N GLN A 682 22.57 4.93 4.62
CA GLN A 682 22.90 6.36 4.44
C GLN A 682 23.64 6.62 3.13
N LYS A 683 24.61 5.76 2.76
CA LYS A 683 25.35 5.87 1.49
C LYS A 683 24.43 5.60 0.31
N ILE A 684 23.61 4.55 0.40
CA ILE A 684 22.63 4.19 -0.64
C ILE A 684 21.66 5.36 -0.89
N MET A 685 21.08 5.92 0.17
CA MET A 685 20.13 7.04 0.04
C MET A 685 20.82 8.31 -0.47
N LYS A 686 22.07 8.56 -0.08
CA LYS A 686 22.90 9.64 -0.66
C LYS A 686 23.11 9.47 -2.18
N ASP A 687 23.52 8.29 -2.61
CA ASP A 687 23.73 7.96 -4.03
C ASP A 687 22.41 8.02 -4.84
N LEU A 688 21.27 7.76 -4.18
CA LEU A 688 19.92 7.86 -4.76
C LEU A 688 19.30 9.27 -4.68
N GLY A 689 20.01 10.28 -4.16
CA GLY A 689 19.53 11.67 -4.03
C GLY A 689 18.47 11.87 -2.93
N ARG A 690 18.44 10.98 -1.93
CA ARG A 690 17.40 10.80 -0.92
C ARG A 690 17.95 10.72 0.51
N GLU A 691 19.19 11.14 0.77
CA GLU A 691 19.77 11.09 2.14
C GLU A 691 18.88 11.82 3.15
N ALA A 692 18.36 12.99 2.77
CA ALA A 692 17.47 13.82 3.57
C ALA A 692 15.99 13.35 3.63
N ASP A 693 15.65 12.19 3.05
CA ASP A 693 14.33 11.57 3.27
C ASP A 693 14.17 11.02 4.70
N TYR A 694 15.26 10.70 5.41
CA TYR A 694 15.24 9.86 6.62
C TYR A 694 16.09 10.39 7.77
N SER A 695 15.71 9.99 8.98
CA SER A 695 16.57 10.04 10.16
C SER A 695 17.39 8.74 10.29
N TYR A 696 18.68 8.90 10.60
CA TYR A 696 19.64 7.80 10.82
C TYR A 696 19.95 7.57 12.31
N ASP A 697 19.27 8.30 13.19
CA ASP A 697 19.33 8.11 14.63
C ASP A 697 18.81 6.72 15.00
N ARG A 698 19.49 6.05 15.95
CA ARG A 698 19.00 4.79 16.51
C ARG A 698 17.66 5.02 17.23
N PRO A 699 16.69 4.09 17.15
CA PRO A 699 15.40 4.21 17.84
C PRO A 699 15.54 4.49 19.34
N THR A 700 14.75 5.44 19.85
CA THR A 700 14.74 5.90 21.24
C THR A 700 13.32 6.20 21.67
N PHE A 701 13.00 5.96 22.95
CA PHE A 701 11.69 6.32 23.49
C PHE A 701 11.43 7.82 23.33
N THR A 702 10.25 8.13 22.80
CA THR A 702 9.70 9.47 22.63
C THR A 702 8.46 9.55 23.52
N GLU A 703 8.45 10.51 24.45
CA GLU A 703 7.33 10.71 25.37
C GLU A 703 6.02 10.96 24.59
N PRO A 704 4.90 10.30 24.94
CA PRO A 704 3.61 10.59 24.34
C PRO A 704 3.21 12.06 24.52
N HIS A 705 2.71 12.68 23.45
CA HIS A 705 2.22 14.06 23.47
C HIS A 705 1.21 14.30 24.61
N VAL A 706 1.30 15.46 25.26
CA VAL A 706 0.38 15.85 26.33
C VAL A 706 -1.01 16.05 25.75
N ASN A 707 -1.97 15.20 26.12
CA ASN A 707 -3.34 15.26 25.62
C ASN A 707 -4.24 16.01 26.61
N LEU A 708 -4.83 17.13 26.19
CA LEU A 708 -5.73 17.96 27.00
C LEU A 708 -7.12 18.03 26.36
N THR A 709 -8.14 17.64 27.12
CA THR A 709 -9.53 17.41 26.66
C THR A 709 -10.59 18.06 27.57
N SER A 710 -10.19 18.57 28.74
CA SER A 710 -11.04 19.33 29.64
C SER A 710 -11.26 20.77 29.14
N TYR A 711 -12.43 21.34 29.41
CA TYR A 711 -12.80 22.67 28.93
C TYR A 711 -11.80 23.76 29.34
N ALA A 712 -11.36 23.73 30.61
CA ALA A 712 -10.46 24.75 31.16
C ALA A 712 -9.10 24.73 30.46
N ASN A 713 -8.49 23.55 30.30
CA ASN A 713 -7.17 23.40 29.72
C ASN A 713 -7.19 23.68 28.19
N VAL A 714 -8.22 23.23 27.48
CA VAL A 714 -8.39 23.55 26.05
C VAL A 714 -8.64 25.04 25.84
N LYS A 715 -9.42 25.72 26.70
CA LYS A 715 -9.60 27.18 26.62
C LYS A 715 -8.28 27.91 26.87
N LEU A 716 -7.57 27.54 27.94
CA LEU A 716 -6.29 28.14 28.35
C LEU A 716 -5.25 28.10 27.23
N VAL A 717 -5.02 26.91 26.64
CA VAL A 717 -4.03 26.69 25.57
C VAL A 717 -4.40 27.41 24.27
N LEU A 718 -5.69 27.65 24.01
CA LEU A 718 -6.13 28.42 22.84
C LEU A 718 -6.11 29.94 23.06
N GLU A 719 -6.27 30.42 24.29
CA GLU A 719 -6.22 31.85 24.64
C GLU A 719 -4.77 32.34 24.80
N GLN A 720 -3.89 31.55 25.42
CA GLN A 720 -2.49 31.92 25.73
C GLN A 720 -1.52 31.68 24.54
N GLN A 721 -1.82 32.24 23.37
CA GLN A 721 -1.10 32.01 22.11
C GLN A 721 0.37 32.48 22.09
N LYS A 722 0.80 33.23 23.10
CA LYS A 722 2.22 33.56 23.30
C LYS A 722 3.00 32.39 23.87
N ASP A 723 2.35 31.66 24.77
CA ASP A 723 2.89 30.62 25.64
C ASP A 723 2.59 29.22 25.08
N PHE A 724 1.61 29.12 24.18
CA PHE A 724 1.25 27.93 23.39
C PHE A 724 1.16 28.27 21.90
N ARG A 725 2.24 28.01 21.17
CA ARG A 725 2.40 28.35 19.75
C ARG A 725 1.77 27.32 18.83
N ILE A 726 1.32 27.78 17.65
CA ILE A 726 0.94 26.89 16.56
C ILE A 726 2.20 26.18 16.04
N ILE A 727 2.14 24.85 15.93
CA ILE A 727 3.18 24.09 15.24
C ILE A 727 2.93 24.24 13.73
N TRP A 728 3.95 24.71 13.01
CA TRP A 728 3.98 24.74 11.55
C TRP A 728 4.85 23.59 11.09
N GLY A 729 4.24 22.57 10.49
CA GLY A 729 4.93 21.36 10.05
C GLY A 729 6.11 21.63 9.13
N ASP A 730 7.26 21.05 9.50
CA ASP A 730 8.57 21.14 8.84
C ASP A 730 8.61 20.54 7.41
N CYS A 731 7.54 19.85 6.98
CA CYS A 731 7.45 19.26 5.66
C CYS A 731 7.10 20.24 4.52
N THR A 732 6.70 21.49 4.80
CA THR A 732 6.33 22.48 3.77
C THR A 732 7.08 23.81 3.93
N ALA A 733 7.05 24.64 2.88
CA ALA A 733 7.54 26.02 2.96
C ALA A 733 6.52 26.99 3.62
N ILE A 734 5.32 26.52 3.96
CA ILE A 734 4.25 27.31 4.56
C ILE A 734 4.59 27.57 6.04
N HIS A 735 4.51 28.82 6.49
CA HIS A 735 4.98 29.23 7.82
C HIS A 735 4.15 30.38 8.40
N HIS A 736 4.41 30.73 9.67
CA HIS A 736 3.81 31.90 10.30
C HIS A 736 4.32 33.21 9.67
N GLY A 737 3.44 33.95 9.00
CA GLY A 737 3.80 35.23 8.37
C GLY A 737 4.20 36.33 9.35
N LYS A 738 5.14 37.18 8.93
CA LYS A 738 5.49 38.43 9.63
C LYS A 738 4.38 39.48 9.43
N GLY A 739 4.21 40.36 10.42
CA GLY A 739 3.24 41.47 10.41
C GLY A 739 2.16 41.42 11.51
N GLY A 740 1.91 40.25 12.09
CA GLY A 740 0.95 40.04 13.18
C GLY A 740 -0.38 39.40 12.72
N GLU A 741 -0.96 38.58 13.60
CA GLU A 741 -2.06 37.63 13.33
C GLU A 741 -3.42 38.27 12.96
N ASP A 742 -3.48 39.61 12.88
CA ASP A 742 -4.71 40.39 12.80
C ASP A 742 -4.81 41.23 11.50
N PHE A 743 -3.91 41.02 10.52
CA PHE A 743 -3.97 41.72 9.22
C PHE A 743 -5.29 41.45 8.49
N TRP A 744 -5.61 40.17 8.27
CA TRP A 744 -6.83 39.77 7.56
C TRP A 744 -8.06 40.24 8.35
N SER A 745 -8.21 39.80 9.61
CA SER A 745 -9.30 40.23 10.50
C SER A 745 -9.55 41.75 10.51
N LYS A 746 -8.52 42.60 10.59
CA LYS A 746 -8.67 44.07 10.47
C LYS A 746 -9.05 44.54 9.07
N ALA A 747 -8.38 44.06 8.02
CA ALA A 747 -8.63 44.49 6.65
C ALA A 747 -10.03 44.07 6.15
N LEU A 748 -10.61 43.03 6.75
CA LEU A 748 -11.92 42.46 6.42
C LEU A 748 -13.06 42.96 7.32
N ASN A 749 -12.80 43.70 8.41
CA ASN A 749 -13.86 44.15 9.32
C ASN A 749 -14.54 45.44 8.83
N ASN A 750 -15.37 45.33 7.79
CA ASN A 750 -16.31 46.37 7.35
C ASN A 750 -17.60 45.73 6.80
N ASP A 751 -18.70 46.47 6.85
CA ASP A 751 -20.04 45.91 6.60
C ASP A 751 -20.28 45.57 5.11
N GLU A 752 -19.68 46.33 4.19
CA GLU A 752 -19.69 46.01 2.75
C GLU A 752 -19.01 44.65 2.48
N TRP A 753 -17.88 44.37 3.13
CA TRP A 753 -17.20 43.09 3.03
C TRP A 753 -18.01 41.95 3.65
N LYS A 754 -18.62 42.17 4.82
CA LYS A 754 -19.52 41.18 5.47
C LYS A 754 -20.69 40.80 4.55
N GLN A 755 -21.31 41.78 3.90
CA GLN A 755 -22.36 41.57 2.92
C GLN A 755 -21.85 40.86 1.66
N ASN A 756 -20.67 41.22 1.13
CA ASN A 756 -20.06 40.55 -0.02
C ASN A 756 -19.70 39.08 0.26
N ILE A 757 -19.26 38.73 1.48
CA ILE A 757 -19.12 37.32 1.91
C ILE A 757 -20.49 36.64 1.88
N ARG A 758 -21.49 37.19 2.58
CA ARG A 758 -22.84 36.62 2.70
C ARG A 758 -23.43 36.28 1.32
N ASP A 759 -23.42 37.27 0.42
CA ASP A 759 -23.94 37.13 -0.94
C ASP A 759 -23.13 36.11 -1.77
N PHE A 760 -21.80 36.07 -1.63
CA PHE A 760 -20.99 35.09 -2.35
C PHE A 760 -21.28 33.65 -1.91
N TYR A 761 -21.26 33.38 -0.60
CA TYR A 761 -21.45 32.03 -0.08
C TYR A 761 -22.88 31.54 -0.33
N GLU A 762 -23.90 32.38 -0.18
CA GLU A 762 -25.29 31.99 -0.49
C GLU A 762 -25.46 31.70 -1.99
N ASN A 763 -25.02 32.61 -2.86
CA ASN A 763 -25.13 32.46 -4.32
C ASN A 763 -24.34 31.26 -4.86
N THR A 764 -23.08 31.10 -4.44
CA THR A 764 -22.24 29.96 -4.87
C THR A 764 -22.78 28.63 -4.34
N THR A 765 -23.37 28.59 -3.14
CA THR A 765 -24.07 27.39 -2.62
C THR A 765 -25.28 27.04 -3.48
N LEU A 766 -26.15 28.01 -3.80
CA LEU A 766 -27.31 27.79 -4.66
C LEU A 766 -26.90 27.39 -6.10
N LYS A 767 -25.84 28.00 -6.65
CA LYS A 767 -25.28 27.62 -7.95
C LYS A 767 -24.79 26.17 -7.96
N LEU A 768 -23.97 25.76 -7.01
CA LEU A 768 -23.46 24.38 -6.94
C LEU A 768 -24.58 23.38 -6.64
N LEU A 769 -25.55 23.71 -5.79
CA LEU A 769 -26.77 22.91 -5.63
C LEU A 769 -27.51 22.73 -6.97
N ALA A 770 -27.68 23.78 -7.77
CA ALA A 770 -28.37 23.70 -9.05
C ALA A 770 -27.58 22.91 -10.11
N GLU A 771 -26.25 23.05 -10.16
CA GLU A 771 -25.39 22.38 -11.14
C GLU A 771 -25.10 20.91 -10.81
N LYS A 772 -24.99 20.56 -9.52
CA LYS A 772 -24.55 19.22 -9.07
C LYS A 772 -25.73 18.29 -8.71
N SER A 773 -26.93 18.83 -8.48
CA SER A 773 -28.09 18.01 -8.10
C SER A 773 -28.70 17.24 -9.27
N CYS A 774 -28.54 15.92 -9.25
CA CYS A 774 -29.23 15.01 -10.15
C CYS A 774 -30.69 14.79 -9.75
N THR A 775 -31.52 14.26 -10.67
CA THR A 775 -32.91 13.86 -10.38
C THR A 775 -33.06 12.36 -10.59
N LEU A 776 -33.36 11.61 -9.52
CA LEU A 776 -33.46 10.14 -9.52
C LEU A 776 -34.77 9.71 -8.87
N ALA A 777 -35.56 8.89 -9.57
CA ALA A 777 -36.88 8.41 -9.13
C ALA A 777 -37.77 9.54 -8.55
N GLY A 778 -37.85 10.68 -9.25
CA GLY A 778 -38.65 11.84 -8.85
C GLY A 778 -38.07 12.71 -7.70
N ASN A 779 -36.95 12.32 -7.11
CA ASN A 779 -36.29 13.06 -6.03
C ASN A 779 -35.06 13.81 -6.55
N LYS A 780 -34.77 15.00 -6.02
CA LYS A 780 -33.47 15.65 -6.22
C LYS A 780 -32.44 15.03 -5.27
N ARG A 781 -31.20 14.91 -5.73
CA ARG A 781 -30.09 14.30 -4.98
C ARG A 781 -28.75 14.98 -5.28
N VAL A 782 -27.99 15.26 -4.22
CA VAL A 782 -26.63 15.81 -4.26
C VAL A 782 -25.76 15.19 -3.16
N ASP A 783 -24.44 15.19 -3.31
CA ASP A 783 -23.52 15.01 -2.18
C ASP A 783 -23.27 16.36 -1.52
N ILE A 784 -23.92 16.63 -0.38
CA ILE A 784 -23.93 17.97 0.20
C ILE A 784 -22.54 18.37 0.73
N VAL A 785 -21.70 17.39 1.06
CA VAL A 785 -20.32 17.61 1.49
C VAL A 785 -19.43 17.71 0.25
N LYS A 786 -19.38 16.66 -0.57
CA LYS A 786 -18.40 16.54 -1.65
C LYS A 786 -18.60 17.55 -2.79
N ASP A 787 -19.84 17.78 -3.20
CA ASP A 787 -20.17 18.58 -4.39
C ASP A 787 -20.50 20.05 -4.08
N VAL A 788 -20.71 20.38 -2.79
CA VAL A 788 -21.13 21.73 -2.35
C VAL A 788 -20.27 22.21 -1.18
N GLY A 789 -20.39 21.58 -0.01
CA GLY A 789 -19.72 22.02 1.23
C GLY A 789 -18.21 22.18 1.13
N ASN A 790 -17.56 21.26 0.43
CA ASN A 790 -16.11 21.26 0.20
C ASN A 790 -15.69 22.23 -0.91
N LEU A 791 -16.60 22.60 -1.82
CA LEU A 791 -16.28 23.37 -3.02
C LEU A 791 -16.60 24.86 -2.91
N VAL A 792 -17.62 25.28 -2.14
CA VAL A 792 -17.93 26.72 -1.93
C VAL A 792 -16.72 27.47 -1.34
N PRO A 793 -16.02 26.97 -0.29
CA PRO A 793 -14.81 27.61 0.21
C PRO A 793 -13.66 27.64 -0.81
N VAL A 794 -13.52 26.61 -1.66
CA VAL A 794 -12.51 26.58 -2.73
C VAL A 794 -12.79 27.67 -3.78
N HIS A 795 -14.05 27.86 -4.18
CA HIS A 795 -14.45 28.94 -5.09
C HIS A 795 -14.19 30.32 -4.48
N PHE A 796 -14.44 30.49 -3.18
CA PHE A 796 -14.13 31.74 -2.48
C PHE A 796 -12.62 32.00 -2.39
N ALA A 797 -11.86 31.05 -1.84
CA ALA A 797 -10.41 31.17 -1.70
C ALA A 797 -9.72 31.39 -3.05
N SER A 798 -10.18 30.71 -4.12
CA SER A 798 -9.64 30.90 -5.46
C SER A 798 -9.93 32.28 -6.05
N LYS A 799 -11.08 32.89 -5.71
CA LYS A 799 -11.43 34.25 -6.15
C LYS A 799 -10.78 35.35 -5.30
N LEU A 800 -10.57 35.15 -4.00
CA LEU A 800 -9.93 36.13 -3.10
C LEU A 800 -8.40 36.07 -3.13
N LEU A 801 -7.82 34.87 -3.29
CA LEU A 801 -6.38 34.63 -3.21
C LEU A 801 -5.76 34.27 -4.57
N SER A 802 -6.52 34.48 -5.66
CA SER A 802 -6.13 34.23 -7.06
C SER A 802 -5.53 32.83 -7.31
N LEU A 803 -6.07 31.81 -6.64
CA LEU A 803 -5.61 30.41 -6.82
C LEU A 803 -6.02 29.90 -8.23
N PRO A 804 -5.18 29.08 -8.90
CA PRO A 804 -5.35 28.67 -10.30
C PRO A 804 -6.41 27.58 -10.52
N LEU A 805 -7.64 27.84 -10.08
CA LEU A 805 -8.81 26.97 -10.21
C LEU A 805 -9.30 26.85 -11.66
N ARG A 806 -9.61 25.63 -12.09
CA ARG A 806 -10.21 25.29 -13.38
C ARG A 806 -11.71 25.02 -13.22
N ASP A 807 -12.52 25.89 -13.81
CA ASP A 807 -13.98 25.76 -13.87
C ASP A 807 -14.52 26.16 -15.25
N LYS A 808 -15.83 26.40 -15.37
CA LYS A 808 -16.48 26.81 -16.63
C LYS A 808 -16.12 28.23 -17.08
N ALA A 809 -15.76 29.13 -16.17
CA ALA A 809 -15.34 30.49 -16.47
C ALA A 809 -13.82 30.57 -16.76
N ASN A 810 -13.04 29.74 -16.08
CA ASN A 810 -11.60 29.60 -16.28
C ASN A 810 -11.19 28.18 -16.75
N PRO A 811 -11.47 27.80 -18.01
CA PRO A 811 -11.08 26.49 -18.54
C PRO A 811 -9.55 26.30 -18.65
N LYS A 812 -8.76 27.38 -18.51
CA LYS A 812 -7.29 27.39 -18.51
C LYS A 812 -6.68 27.23 -17.10
N GLY A 813 -7.48 27.05 -16.05
CA GLY A 813 -6.98 26.77 -14.70
C GLY A 813 -6.19 25.46 -14.63
N VAL A 814 -5.38 25.30 -13.58
CA VAL A 814 -4.47 24.16 -13.41
C VAL A 814 -5.16 22.99 -12.69
N PHE A 815 -5.82 23.27 -11.57
CA PHE A 815 -6.48 22.26 -10.73
C PHE A 815 -8.00 22.35 -10.86
N THR A 816 -8.73 21.23 -10.98
CA THR A 816 -10.18 21.22 -10.79
C THR A 816 -10.59 21.57 -9.36
N GLU A 817 -11.88 21.85 -9.15
CA GLU A 817 -12.49 22.07 -7.84
C GLU A 817 -12.08 21.01 -6.79
N TYR A 818 -12.06 19.73 -7.19
CA TYR A 818 -11.73 18.62 -6.30
C TYR A 818 -10.21 18.47 -6.08
N GLU A 819 -9.39 18.65 -7.13
CA GLU A 819 -7.93 18.61 -7.00
C GLU A 819 -7.41 19.75 -6.12
N MET A 820 -7.98 20.96 -6.24
CA MET A 820 -7.66 22.11 -5.39
C MET A 820 -8.08 21.87 -3.93
N TYR A 821 -9.28 21.30 -3.69
CA TYR A 821 -9.72 20.91 -2.35
C TYR A 821 -8.73 19.92 -1.71
N ILE A 822 -8.42 18.82 -2.39
CA ILE A 822 -7.52 17.78 -1.87
C ILE A 822 -6.10 18.33 -1.66
N ALA A 823 -5.58 19.18 -2.54
CA ALA A 823 -4.26 19.80 -2.35
C ALA A 823 -4.20 20.63 -1.06
N LEU A 824 -5.15 21.56 -0.86
CA LEU A 824 -5.18 22.42 0.33
C LEU A 824 -5.43 21.63 1.63
N VAL A 825 -6.24 20.58 1.57
CA VAL A 825 -6.52 19.72 2.74
C VAL A 825 -5.33 18.82 3.08
N VAL A 826 -4.62 18.25 2.10
CA VAL A 826 -3.38 17.49 2.34
C VAL A 826 -2.30 18.40 2.97
N MET A 827 -2.23 19.68 2.57
CA MET A 827 -1.40 20.67 3.27
C MET A 827 -1.87 20.90 4.71
N TYR A 828 -3.19 21.06 4.95
CA TYR A 828 -3.71 21.19 6.32
C TYR A 828 -3.31 20.02 7.21
N THR A 829 -3.55 18.78 6.76
CA THR A 829 -3.27 17.58 7.55
C THR A 829 -1.76 17.48 7.84
N GLY A 830 -0.89 17.69 6.84
CA GLY A 830 0.56 17.61 7.00
C GLY A 830 1.21 18.72 7.83
N ILE A 831 0.53 19.85 8.05
CA ILE A 831 1.02 20.99 8.84
C ILE A 831 0.45 20.98 10.26
N PHE A 832 -0.84 20.66 10.43
CA PHE A 832 -1.57 20.87 11.69
C PHE A 832 -2.17 19.60 12.31
N PHE A 833 -2.14 18.46 11.61
CA PHE A 833 -2.87 17.25 12.00
C PHE A 833 -2.16 15.92 11.63
N ASP A 834 -0.83 15.90 11.71
CA ASP A 834 -0.01 14.71 11.45
C ASP A 834 -0.02 13.74 12.66
N VAL A 835 -1.13 13.01 12.83
CA VAL A 835 -1.46 12.24 14.06
C VAL A 835 -1.25 10.72 13.95
N ASP A 836 -0.90 10.17 12.79
CA ASP A 836 -0.62 8.73 12.61
C ASP A 836 0.81 8.53 12.10
N PRO A 837 1.76 8.07 12.95
CA PRO A 837 3.15 7.87 12.57
C PRO A 837 3.35 6.99 11.33
N SER A 838 2.47 6.00 11.10
CA SER A 838 2.54 5.12 9.93
C SER A 838 2.05 5.77 8.62
N LYS A 839 1.43 6.94 8.70
CA LYS A 839 0.91 7.74 7.56
C LYS A 839 1.66 9.05 7.39
N SER A 840 2.36 9.52 8.43
CA SER A 840 3.14 10.75 8.47
C SER A 840 4.16 10.85 7.33
N PHE A 841 5.02 9.85 7.11
CA PHE A 841 6.01 9.90 6.01
C PHE A 841 5.39 10.11 4.61
N PRO A 842 4.42 9.32 4.14
CA PRO A 842 3.78 9.57 2.84
C PRO A 842 2.91 10.85 2.83
N LEU A 843 2.29 11.22 3.96
CA LEU A 843 1.54 12.48 4.09
C LEU A 843 2.46 13.70 3.91
N ARG A 844 3.58 13.76 4.63
CA ARG A 844 4.59 14.82 4.54
C ARG A 844 5.13 14.98 3.13
N LYS A 845 5.43 13.87 2.44
CA LYS A 845 5.86 13.90 1.03
C LYS A 845 4.77 14.40 0.07
N ALA A 846 3.52 13.99 0.27
CA ALA A 846 2.40 14.49 -0.52
C ALA A 846 2.19 16.00 -0.28
N ALA A 847 2.14 16.42 0.99
CA ALA A 847 1.98 17.81 1.42
C ALA A 847 3.08 18.72 0.85
N ASN A 848 4.35 18.30 0.94
CA ASN A 848 5.48 19.00 0.34
C ASN A 848 5.28 19.22 -1.17
N ALA A 849 4.97 18.15 -1.92
CA ALA A 849 4.84 18.22 -3.37
C ALA A 849 3.68 19.12 -3.83
N VAL A 850 2.49 19.01 -3.22
CA VAL A 850 1.35 19.88 -3.56
C VAL A 850 1.56 21.32 -3.09
N SER A 851 2.23 21.51 -1.95
CA SER A 851 2.62 22.83 -1.43
C SER A 851 3.56 23.53 -2.40
N GLU A 852 4.63 22.87 -2.85
CA GLU A 852 5.54 23.42 -3.85
C GLU A 852 4.83 23.77 -5.16
N GLN A 853 3.99 22.86 -5.68
CA GLN A 853 3.32 23.07 -6.96
C GLN A 853 2.34 24.26 -6.92
N LEU A 854 1.50 24.35 -5.89
CA LEU A 854 0.54 25.45 -5.76
C LEU A 854 1.23 26.76 -5.38
N GLY A 855 2.14 26.75 -4.41
CA GLY A 855 2.80 27.95 -3.93
C GLY A 855 3.68 28.62 -4.98
N LYS A 856 4.35 27.87 -5.87
CA LYS A 856 5.08 28.45 -7.02
C LYS A 856 4.16 29.20 -8.00
N LEU A 857 2.91 28.76 -8.15
CA LEU A 857 1.91 29.44 -8.99
C LEU A 857 1.38 30.70 -8.29
N VAL A 858 1.09 30.63 -6.99
CA VAL A 858 0.69 31.80 -6.18
C VAL A 858 1.81 32.85 -6.12
N GLU A 859 3.07 32.45 -5.95
CA GLU A 859 4.22 33.36 -5.96
C GLU A 859 4.38 34.09 -7.30
N SER A 860 4.05 33.42 -8.42
CA SER A 860 4.00 34.05 -9.74
C SER A 860 2.88 35.08 -9.87
N HIS A 861 1.73 34.87 -9.22
CA HIS A 861 0.67 35.88 -9.16
C HIS A 861 1.11 37.10 -8.33
N VAL A 862 1.64 36.88 -7.12
CA VAL A 862 2.17 37.96 -6.25
C VAL A 862 3.28 38.76 -6.95
N LYS A 863 4.15 38.10 -7.73
CA LYS A 863 5.14 38.78 -8.59
C LYS A 863 4.49 39.70 -9.62
N SER A 864 3.40 39.26 -10.26
CA SER A 864 2.69 40.08 -11.27
C SER A 864 2.08 41.34 -10.66
N VAL A 865 1.43 41.22 -9.50
CA VAL A 865 0.88 42.34 -8.71
C VAL A 865 2.00 43.33 -8.32
N ASN A 866 3.12 42.82 -7.79
CA ASN A 866 4.27 43.65 -7.42
C ASN A 866 4.93 44.38 -8.61
N SER A 867 4.88 43.80 -9.82
CA SER A 867 5.53 44.34 -11.04
C SER A 867 4.79 45.53 -11.69
N SER A 868 4.22 46.41 -10.87
CA SER A 868 3.33 47.52 -11.28
C SER A 868 4.04 48.72 -11.91
N GLY A 869 4.78 48.47 -12.99
CA GLY A 869 5.36 49.46 -13.88
C GLY A 869 5.39 48.92 -15.32
N PHE A 870 4.73 49.63 -16.23
CA PHE A 870 4.66 49.35 -17.68
C PHE A 870 3.83 48.14 -18.17
N LEU A 871 3.72 47.03 -17.43
CA LEU A 871 3.09 45.79 -17.95
C LEU A 871 1.58 45.59 -17.71
N SER A 872 0.94 46.34 -16.80
CA SER A 872 -0.46 46.09 -16.39
C SER A 872 -1.47 46.17 -17.55
N SER A 873 -1.27 47.08 -18.50
CA SER A 873 -2.15 47.30 -19.65
C SER A 873 -2.26 46.12 -20.62
N ILE A 874 -1.35 45.15 -20.56
CA ILE A 874 -1.34 43.96 -21.42
C ILE A 874 -2.07 42.78 -20.76
N ILE A 875 -2.05 42.68 -19.42
CA ILE A 875 -2.60 41.53 -18.68
C ILE A 875 -4.12 41.68 -18.44
N HIS A 876 -4.66 42.90 -18.35
CA HIS A 876 -6.09 43.14 -18.11
C HIS A 876 -7.03 42.58 -19.20
N ASN A 877 -6.56 42.33 -20.43
CA ASN A 877 -7.40 41.96 -21.58
C ASN A 877 -7.68 40.45 -21.76
N LEU A 878 -7.56 39.62 -20.70
CA LEU A 878 -7.66 38.14 -20.84
C LEU A 878 -8.68 37.40 -19.96
N HIS A 879 -9.26 38.05 -18.94
CA HIS A 879 -10.33 37.47 -18.10
C HIS A 879 -11.40 38.53 -17.80
N ASP A 880 -12.48 38.51 -18.56
CA ASP A 880 -13.58 39.49 -18.48
C ASP A 880 -14.72 38.97 -17.59
N GLU A 881 -14.57 39.18 -16.28
CA GLU A 881 -15.67 39.18 -15.30
C GLU A 881 -15.24 40.12 -14.16
N HIS A 882 -15.82 41.33 -14.07
CA HIS A 882 -15.55 42.26 -12.96
C HIS A 882 -15.97 41.60 -11.64
N ASN A 883 -15.00 41.37 -10.77
CA ASN A 883 -15.16 40.49 -9.61
C ASN A 883 -14.51 41.14 -8.39
N VAL A 884 -15.33 41.85 -7.61
CA VAL A 884 -14.95 42.63 -6.43
C VAL A 884 -14.04 41.84 -5.47
N LEU A 885 -14.29 40.53 -5.27
CA LEU A 885 -13.45 39.70 -4.40
C LEU A 885 -12.00 39.57 -4.88
N LYS A 886 -11.77 39.55 -6.20
CA LYS A 886 -10.44 39.45 -6.79
C LYS A 886 -9.71 40.79 -6.75
N GLU A 887 -10.39 41.87 -7.16
CA GLU A 887 -9.83 43.23 -7.10
C GLU A 887 -9.44 43.60 -5.67
N PHE A 888 -10.27 43.24 -4.70
CA PHE A 888 -10.00 43.40 -3.27
C PHE A 888 -8.86 42.47 -2.79
N GLY A 889 -8.80 41.23 -3.27
CA GLY A 889 -7.68 40.32 -3.02
C GLY A 889 -6.33 40.87 -3.49
N ASP A 890 -6.27 41.33 -4.75
CA ASP A 890 -5.08 41.94 -5.33
C ASP A 890 -4.69 43.23 -4.57
N GLN A 891 -5.66 44.02 -4.06
CA GLN A 891 -5.40 45.14 -3.14
C GLN A 891 -4.81 44.70 -1.79
N LEU A 892 -5.24 43.58 -1.21
CA LEU A 892 -4.64 43.06 0.03
C LEU A 892 -3.20 42.59 -0.20
N ILE A 893 -2.94 41.95 -1.35
CA ILE A 893 -1.58 41.58 -1.77
C ILE A 893 -0.70 42.83 -1.92
N HIS A 894 -1.19 43.89 -2.56
CA HIS A 894 -0.50 45.19 -2.61
C HIS A 894 -0.18 45.74 -1.21
N ARG A 895 -1.15 45.79 -0.29
CA ARG A 895 -0.93 46.30 1.08
C ARG A 895 0.11 45.50 1.87
N LEU A 896 0.17 44.18 1.67
CA LEU A 896 1.20 43.32 2.29
C LEU A 896 2.61 43.62 1.73
N LEU A 897 2.72 43.86 0.42
CA LEU A 897 3.97 44.25 -0.23
C LEU A 897 4.42 45.67 0.20
N GLU A 898 3.50 46.64 0.23
CA GLU A 898 3.75 48.01 0.73
C GLU A 898 4.13 48.03 2.22
N GLY A 899 3.60 47.09 3.01
CA GLY A 899 3.98 46.82 4.40
C GLY A 899 5.40 46.28 4.59
N GLY A 900 6.18 46.13 3.51
CA GLY A 900 7.58 45.70 3.54
C GLY A 900 7.80 44.19 3.51
N LEU A 901 6.75 43.39 3.29
CA LEU A 901 6.89 41.94 3.14
C LEU A 901 7.33 41.61 1.71
N GLY A 902 8.36 40.76 1.57
CA GLY A 902 8.78 40.27 0.25
C GLY A 902 7.77 39.30 -0.35
N VAL A 903 7.73 39.17 -1.69
CA VAL A 903 6.82 38.26 -2.44
C VAL A 903 6.72 36.85 -1.81
N SER A 904 7.86 36.26 -1.43
CA SER A 904 7.92 34.93 -0.81
C SER A 904 7.22 34.91 0.56
N GLU A 905 7.44 35.92 1.41
CA GLU A 905 6.75 36.10 2.69
C GLU A 905 5.22 36.24 2.51
N VAL A 906 4.79 37.04 1.53
CA VAL A 906 3.37 37.23 1.19
C VAL A 906 2.74 35.92 0.70
N THR A 907 3.48 35.13 -0.09
CA THR A 907 3.00 33.84 -0.60
C THR A 907 2.91 32.79 0.51
N TRP A 908 4.02 32.53 1.18
CA TRP A 908 4.22 31.37 2.05
C TRP A 908 3.85 31.64 3.51
N GLY A 909 3.91 32.90 3.93
CA GLY A 909 3.56 33.35 5.29
C GLY A 909 2.15 33.93 5.43
N GLN A 910 1.49 34.34 4.34
CA GLN A 910 0.17 34.99 4.40
C GLN A 910 -0.88 34.29 3.53
N ILE A 911 -0.66 34.16 2.22
CA ILE A 911 -1.68 33.63 1.29
C ILE A 911 -1.90 32.12 1.45
N MET A 912 -0.82 31.32 1.40
CA MET A 912 -0.93 29.85 1.49
C MET A 912 -1.52 29.38 2.83
N PRO A 913 -1.13 29.92 4.01
CA PRO A 913 -1.83 29.63 5.26
C PRO A 913 -3.32 29.93 5.22
N ALA A 914 -3.71 31.14 4.76
CA ALA A 914 -5.11 31.55 4.71
C ALA A 914 -5.94 30.63 3.80
N ALA A 915 -5.43 30.28 2.61
CA ALA A 915 -6.10 29.35 1.69
C ALA A 915 -6.37 27.98 2.34
N VAL A 916 -5.38 27.43 3.03
CA VAL A 916 -5.43 26.13 3.71
C VAL A 916 -6.43 26.14 4.87
N GLU A 917 -6.42 27.19 5.70
CA GLU A 917 -7.34 27.33 6.84
C GLU A 917 -8.79 27.57 6.42
N ILE A 918 -9.03 28.47 5.46
CA ILE A 918 -10.37 28.79 4.94
C ILE A 918 -11.04 27.52 4.41
N VAL A 919 -10.36 26.81 3.51
CA VAL A 919 -10.95 25.70 2.77
C VAL A 919 -11.23 24.51 3.67
N HIS A 920 -10.27 24.08 4.50
CA HIS A 920 -10.50 22.96 5.39
C HIS A 920 -11.50 23.31 6.51
N GLY A 921 -11.30 24.44 7.19
CA GLY A 921 -12.09 24.82 8.37
C GLY A 921 -13.57 24.96 8.07
N GLN A 922 -13.91 25.73 7.02
CA GLN A 922 -15.30 26.01 6.67
C GLN A 922 -16.03 24.77 6.11
N ALA A 923 -15.37 24.01 5.24
CA ALA A 923 -15.92 22.76 4.70
C ALA A 923 -16.25 21.77 5.83
N ARG A 924 -15.33 21.60 6.78
CA ARG A 924 -15.51 20.73 7.94
C ARG A 924 -16.68 21.18 8.82
N MET A 925 -16.73 22.47 9.17
CA MET A 925 -17.81 23.01 10.02
C MET A 925 -19.18 22.91 9.36
N PHE A 926 -19.31 23.28 8.08
CA PHE A 926 -20.56 23.16 7.34
C PHE A 926 -21.07 21.71 7.29
N ALA A 927 -20.19 20.76 6.97
CA ALA A 927 -20.54 19.34 6.96
C ALA A 927 -20.99 18.83 8.34
N GLN A 928 -20.35 19.27 9.42
CA GLN A 928 -20.73 18.93 10.80
C GLN A 928 -22.11 19.51 11.19
N VAL A 929 -22.43 20.74 10.77
CA VAL A 929 -23.74 21.38 11.00
C VAL A 929 -24.85 20.63 10.25
N ILE A 930 -24.67 20.37 8.95
CA ILE A 930 -25.69 19.68 8.15
C ILE A 930 -25.85 18.21 8.57
N GLN A 931 -24.78 17.52 8.98
CA GLN A 931 -24.87 16.17 9.55
C GLN A 931 -25.70 16.16 10.84
N TYR A 932 -25.51 17.13 11.74
CA TYR A 932 -26.22 17.18 13.01
C TYR A 932 -27.73 17.39 12.81
N TYR A 933 -28.13 18.44 12.09
CA TYR A 933 -29.56 18.77 11.92
C TYR A 933 -30.34 17.83 10.98
N LEU A 934 -29.65 16.98 10.20
CA LEU A 934 -30.31 15.89 9.46
C LEU A 934 -30.39 14.57 10.25
N ASN A 935 -29.73 14.46 11.42
CA ASN A 935 -29.70 13.26 12.26
C ASN A 935 -30.08 13.58 13.72
N GLU A 936 -29.09 13.77 14.60
CA GLU A 936 -29.28 13.97 16.05
C GLU A 936 -30.15 15.20 16.38
N GLY A 937 -29.85 16.36 15.76
CA GLY A 937 -30.53 17.63 15.99
C GLY A 937 -31.85 17.82 15.22
N LYS A 938 -32.37 16.78 14.57
CA LYS A 938 -33.46 16.88 13.59
C LYS A 938 -34.76 17.52 14.09
N ALA A 939 -34.98 17.59 15.41
CA ALA A 939 -36.11 18.30 16.00
C ALA A 939 -36.15 19.80 15.65
N HIS A 940 -34.98 20.45 15.51
CA HIS A 940 -34.87 21.88 15.19
C HIS A 940 -34.96 22.19 13.69
N LEU A 941 -34.88 21.17 12.83
CA LEU A 941 -34.85 21.35 11.38
C LEU A 941 -36.05 22.15 10.82
N PRO A 942 -37.31 21.98 11.28
CA PRO A 942 -38.44 22.79 10.80
C PRO A 942 -38.31 24.29 11.08
N GLU A 943 -37.76 24.66 12.25
CA GLU A 943 -37.53 26.05 12.63
C GLU A 943 -36.37 26.66 11.84
N ILE A 944 -35.28 25.90 11.68
CA ILE A 944 -34.15 26.27 10.80
C ILE A 944 -34.63 26.44 9.34
N ASN A 945 -35.54 25.59 8.85
CA ASN A 945 -36.19 25.73 7.55
C ASN A 945 -37.03 27.01 7.44
N GLU A 946 -37.65 27.49 8.52
CA GLU A 946 -38.43 28.74 8.54
C GLU A 946 -37.53 29.98 8.59
N LEU A 947 -36.58 30.02 9.54
CA LEU A 947 -35.56 31.05 9.65
C LEU A 947 -34.76 31.22 8.35
N ALA A 948 -34.51 30.13 7.62
CA ALA A 948 -33.84 30.18 6.32
C ALA A 948 -34.65 30.88 5.23
N ARG A 949 -35.99 30.86 5.29
CA ARG A 949 -36.88 31.52 4.31
C ARG A 949 -37.07 33.02 4.60
N ASN A 950 -37.01 33.41 5.87
CA ASN A 950 -37.05 34.82 6.28
C ASN A 950 -35.66 35.45 6.09
N ASP A 951 -35.54 36.58 5.40
CA ASP A 951 -34.24 37.20 5.04
C ASP A 951 -33.96 38.49 5.83
N THR A 952 -33.94 38.36 7.17
CA THR A 952 -33.76 39.48 8.12
C THR A 952 -32.50 39.29 9.00
N PRO A 953 -31.90 40.36 9.55
CA PRO A 953 -30.71 40.26 10.41
C PRO A 953 -30.89 39.35 11.63
N GLU A 954 -32.07 39.38 12.25
CA GLU A 954 -32.41 38.58 13.43
C GLU A 954 -32.45 37.08 13.09
N SER A 955 -32.92 36.74 11.88
CA SER A 955 -32.90 35.37 11.38
C SER A 955 -31.48 34.89 11.04
N ASP A 956 -30.57 35.78 10.59
CA ASP A 956 -29.15 35.45 10.44
C ASP A 956 -28.47 35.22 11.78
N GLU A 957 -28.71 36.07 12.79
CA GLU A 957 -28.16 35.83 14.14
C GLU A 957 -28.66 34.48 14.67
N THR A 958 -29.97 34.22 14.59
CA THR A 958 -30.57 32.97 15.11
C THR A 958 -30.01 31.74 14.40
N LEU A 959 -29.85 31.78 13.06
CA LEU A 959 -29.20 30.70 12.31
C LEU A 959 -27.71 30.55 12.68
N SER A 960 -27.00 31.64 12.98
CA SER A 960 -25.61 31.58 13.43
C SER A 960 -25.48 30.88 14.80
N ARG A 961 -26.43 31.09 15.72
CA ARG A 961 -26.51 30.36 17.00
C ARG A 961 -26.75 28.85 16.76
N TYR A 962 -27.64 28.50 15.84
CA TYR A 962 -27.84 27.11 15.43
C TYR A 962 -26.57 26.47 14.84
N CYS A 963 -25.79 27.21 14.04
CA CYS A 963 -24.50 26.75 13.54
C CYS A 963 -23.50 26.48 14.69
N LEU A 964 -23.38 27.40 15.65
CA LEU A 964 -22.47 27.27 16.80
C LEU A 964 -22.82 26.07 17.69
N GLU A 965 -24.11 25.85 18.00
CA GLU A 965 -24.54 24.70 18.81
C GLU A 965 -24.29 23.35 18.11
N ALA A 966 -24.47 23.26 16.79
CA ALA A 966 -24.16 22.03 16.07
C ALA A 966 -22.65 21.76 15.97
N ILE A 967 -21.82 22.80 15.83
CA ILE A 967 -20.36 22.65 15.96
C ILE A 967 -20.00 22.19 17.37
N ARG A 968 -20.61 22.75 18.42
CA ARG A 968 -20.38 22.28 19.80
C ARG A 968 -20.77 20.81 19.99
N LEU A 969 -21.94 20.41 19.51
CA LEU A 969 -22.51 19.08 19.79
C LEU A 969 -21.96 17.97 18.90
N ASN A 970 -21.60 18.26 17.65
CA ASN A 970 -21.16 17.28 16.64
C ASN A 970 -19.71 17.51 16.13
N GLY A 971 -19.16 18.72 16.29
CA GLY A 971 -17.81 19.05 15.86
C GLY A 971 -16.76 18.62 16.88
N GLY A 972 -16.18 17.43 16.67
CA GLY A 972 -14.96 17.02 17.36
C GLY A 972 -13.72 17.56 16.63
N THR A 973 -12.91 18.37 17.30
CA THR A 973 -11.71 19.01 16.71
C THR A 973 -10.47 18.74 17.55
N GLY A 974 -9.38 18.30 16.92
CA GLY A 974 -8.05 18.25 17.53
C GLY A 974 -7.05 19.16 16.81
N THR A 975 -5.99 19.59 17.49
CA THR A 975 -4.83 20.26 16.89
C THR A 975 -3.64 20.29 17.86
N TYR A 976 -2.41 20.36 17.33
CA TYR A 976 -1.20 20.48 18.14
C TYR A 976 -0.85 21.94 18.48
N ARG A 977 -0.24 22.14 19.65
CA ARG A 977 0.43 23.38 20.08
C ARG A 977 1.77 23.04 20.73
N LYS A 978 2.75 23.94 20.61
CA LYS A 978 4.03 23.84 21.29
C LYS A 978 4.08 24.79 22.48
N ALA A 979 4.46 24.29 23.65
CA ALA A 979 4.63 25.09 24.84
C ALA A 979 5.93 25.91 24.80
N GLU A 980 5.87 27.16 25.24
CA GLU A 980 7.01 28.06 25.49
C GLU A 980 7.14 28.38 27.00
N THR A 981 6.32 27.73 27.84
CA THR A 981 6.20 27.98 29.30
C THR A 981 6.21 26.68 30.11
N ASP A 982 6.55 26.78 31.40
CA ASP A 982 6.38 25.72 32.41
C ASP A 982 5.02 25.92 33.10
N LEU A 983 4.15 24.91 33.08
CA LEU A 983 2.79 25.00 33.60
C LEU A 983 2.27 23.65 34.11
N TYR A 984 1.78 23.65 35.34
CA TYR A 984 1.05 22.53 35.93
C TYR A 984 -0.45 22.73 35.73
N VAL A 985 -1.10 21.78 35.05
CA VAL A 985 -2.57 21.73 34.85
C VAL A 985 -3.14 20.43 35.39
N LYS A 986 -4.43 20.41 35.72
CA LYS A 986 -5.13 19.18 36.11
C LYS A 986 -6.06 18.73 34.99
N GLU A 987 -5.92 17.50 34.52
CA GLU A 987 -6.65 16.92 33.40
C GLU A 987 -7.38 15.66 33.86
N GLY A 988 -8.68 15.81 34.17
CA GLY A 988 -9.43 14.82 34.93
C GLY A 988 -8.90 14.73 36.36
N ASP A 989 -8.55 13.51 36.80
CA ASP A 989 -7.90 13.28 38.09
C ASP A 989 -6.37 13.42 38.05
N ASN A 990 -5.76 13.45 36.86
CA ASN A 990 -4.31 13.50 36.68
C ASN A 990 -3.75 14.91 36.78
N ASP A 991 -2.65 15.08 37.51
CA ASP A 991 -1.87 16.32 37.49
C ASP A 991 -0.78 16.20 36.39
N VAL A 992 -0.73 17.18 35.50
CA VAL A 992 0.06 17.19 34.27
C VAL A 992 1.01 18.38 34.30
N ASN A 993 2.32 18.12 34.21
CA ASN A 993 3.33 19.16 34.02
C ASN A 993 3.66 19.31 32.54
N ILE A 994 3.47 20.51 32.01
CA ILE A 994 3.83 20.96 30.66
C ILE A 994 5.10 21.80 30.75
N LYS A 995 6.11 21.53 29.92
CA LYS A 995 7.40 22.23 29.92
C LYS A 995 7.62 23.01 28.61
N PRO A 996 8.50 24.03 28.60
CA PRO A 996 8.92 24.69 27.38
C PRO A 996 9.55 23.68 26.41
N GLY A 997 9.01 23.60 25.19
CA GLY A 997 9.38 22.64 24.17
C GLY A 997 8.34 21.54 23.92
N ASP A 998 7.47 21.24 24.88
CA ASP A 998 6.52 20.12 24.80
C ASP A 998 5.46 20.34 23.71
N GLU A 999 5.10 19.26 23.01
CA GLU A 999 4.03 19.24 22.02
C GLU A 999 2.74 18.70 22.64
N ILE A 1000 1.75 19.59 22.76
CA ILE A 1000 0.44 19.37 23.37
C ILE A 1000 -0.57 19.12 22.26
N PHE A 1001 -1.36 18.04 22.37
CA PHE A 1001 -2.56 17.85 21.57
C PHE A 1001 -3.79 18.30 22.38
N ILE A 1002 -4.53 19.28 21.86
CA ILE A 1002 -5.80 19.74 22.45
C ILE A 1002 -6.98 19.19 21.66
N GLY A 1003 -7.97 18.62 22.35
CA GLY A 1003 -9.12 17.94 21.74
C GLY A 1003 -10.47 18.38 22.29
N SER A 1004 -11.42 18.69 21.42
CA SER A 1004 -12.83 18.89 21.77
C SER A 1004 -13.63 17.62 21.50
N VAL A 1005 -14.14 16.98 22.57
CA VAL A 1005 -14.68 15.61 22.50
C VAL A 1005 -16.12 15.57 21.99
N ARG A 1006 -16.36 14.86 20.87
CA ARG A 1006 -17.72 14.48 20.44
C ARG A 1006 -18.28 13.38 21.36
N ALA A 1007 -19.56 13.48 21.74
CA ALA A 1007 -20.21 12.44 22.52
C ALA A 1007 -20.49 11.18 21.69
N LEU A 1008 -20.04 10.03 22.18
CA LEU A 1008 -20.54 8.71 21.78
C LEU A 1008 -21.83 8.34 22.55
N PRO A 1009 -22.70 7.49 21.98
CA PRO A 1009 -23.65 6.69 22.75
C PRO A 1009 -22.89 5.59 23.53
N GLU A 1010 -23.43 5.18 24.68
CA GLU A 1010 -22.73 4.32 25.65
C GLU A 1010 -22.30 2.97 25.07
N ASN A 1011 -23.06 2.42 24.12
CA ASN A 1011 -22.74 1.17 23.43
C ASN A 1011 -21.51 1.22 22.49
N MET A 1012 -20.85 2.38 22.34
CA MET A 1012 -19.54 2.51 21.68
C MET A 1012 -18.41 2.92 22.63
N LEU A 1013 -18.67 3.18 23.93
CA LEU A 1013 -17.59 3.45 24.90
C LEU A 1013 -16.89 2.18 25.38
N ASP A 1014 -17.59 1.06 25.44
CA ASP A 1014 -17.19 -0.13 26.23
C ASP A 1014 -16.03 -0.97 25.65
N SER A 1015 -15.56 -0.72 24.41
CA SER A 1015 -14.43 -1.48 23.82
C SER A 1015 -13.46 -0.68 22.94
N LEU A 1016 -13.47 0.66 23.00
CA LEU A 1016 -12.52 1.51 22.25
C LEU A 1016 -11.63 2.39 23.12
N CYS A 1017 -11.89 2.46 24.43
CA CYS A 1017 -11.12 3.26 25.38
C CYS A 1017 -11.03 2.53 26.73
N THR A 1018 -9.94 1.80 26.97
CA THR A 1018 -9.62 1.21 28.29
C THR A 1018 -9.48 2.28 29.38
N ASN A 1019 -9.04 3.49 29.01
CA ASN A 1019 -9.17 4.68 29.84
C ASN A 1019 -10.56 5.31 29.67
N LYS A 1020 -11.38 5.28 30.73
CA LYS A 1020 -12.66 6.00 30.82
C LYS A 1020 -12.44 7.52 30.86
N LEU A 1021 -12.17 8.14 29.70
CA LEU A 1021 -12.06 9.59 29.52
C LEU A 1021 -13.44 10.28 29.61
N GLN A 1022 -14.00 10.25 30.81
CA GLN A 1022 -15.13 11.09 31.21
C GLN A 1022 -14.64 12.51 31.52
N ILE A 1023 -14.57 13.36 30.49
CA ILE A 1023 -14.98 14.77 30.51
C ILE A 1023 -14.96 15.24 29.05
N LYS A 1024 -16.05 15.88 28.61
CA LYS A 1024 -16.22 16.34 27.23
C LYS A 1024 -16.18 17.87 27.24
N ALA A 1025 -15.11 18.52 26.80
CA ALA A 1025 -15.02 19.99 26.83
C ALA A 1025 -16.30 20.70 26.34
N ASN A 1026 -16.75 20.39 25.13
CA ASN A 1026 -17.95 20.96 24.50
C ASN A 1026 -19.30 20.52 25.13
N ARG A 1027 -19.30 19.55 26.05
CA ARG A 1027 -20.48 19.09 26.80
C ARG A 1027 -20.24 19.06 28.32
N ASN A 1028 -19.36 19.93 28.82
CA ASN A 1028 -19.09 20.05 30.26
C ASN A 1028 -20.25 20.76 30.97
N ALA A 1029 -20.97 20.05 31.83
CA ALA A 1029 -22.20 20.54 32.47
C ALA A 1029 -22.02 21.81 33.34
N SER A 1030 -20.82 22.08 33.86
CA SER A 1030 -20.54 23.29 34.65
C SER A 1030 -20.37 24.56 33.81
N VAL A 1031 -20.15 24.42 32.50
CA VAL A 1031 -20.00 25.51 31.53
C VAL A 1031 -21.18 25.59 30.57
N PHE A 1032 -21.71 24.41 30.21
CA PHE A 1032 -22.86 24.23 29.35
C PHE A 1032 -24.00 23.57 30.15
N PRO A 1033 -24.85 24.36 30.84
CA PRO A 1033 -26.15 23.87 31.31
C PRO A 1033 -26.90 23.20 30.15
N ASP A 1034 -27.59 22.10 30.44
CA ASP A 1034 -28.23 21.25 29.42
C ASP A 1034 -27.24 20.86 28.30
N PRO A 1035 -26.13 20.15 28.64
CA PRO A 1035 -24.96 20.04 27.76
C PRO A 1035 -25.17 19.22 26.48
N ASN A 1036 -26.26 18.44 26.41
CA ASN A 1036 -26.66 17.69 25.21
C ASN A 1036 -27.67 18.43 24.34
N GLU A 1037 -28.33 19.47 24.87
CA GLU A 1037 -29.40 20.20 24.20
C GLU A 1037 -28.87 21.40 23.42
N VAL A 1038 -29.61 21.77 22.37
CA VAL A 1038 -29.39 22.98 21.58
C VAL A 1038 -29.99 24.19 22.31
N ARG A 1039 -29.15 25.15 22.66
CA ARG A 1039 -29.53 26.40 23.32
C ARG A 1039 -28.87 27.60 22.65
N LEU A 1040 -29.70 28.50 22.11
CA LEU A 1040 -29.25 29.65 21.31
C LEU A 1040 -28.78 30.83 22.17
N ASP A 1041 -29.16 30.84 23.45
CA ASP A 1041 -28.91 31.91 24.42
C ASP A 1041 -27.52 31.90 25.06
N ARG A 1042 -26.69 30.89 24.74
CA ARG A 1042 -25.34 30.73 25.33
C ARG A 1042 -24.40 31.90 24.96
N PRO A 1043 -23.52 32.34 25.88
CA PRO A 1043 -22.48 33.34 25.58
C PRO A 1043 -21.56 32.93 24.43
N LEU A 1044 -21.16 33.88 23.59
CA LEU A 1044 -20.32 33.60 22.40
C LEU A 1044 -18.88 33.18 22.77
N ASP A 1045 -18.37 33.61 23.92
CA ASP A 1045 -17.05 33.27 24.47
C ASP A 1045 -17.01 31.90 25.17
N ALA A 1046 -18.15 31.23 25.30
CA ALA A 1046 -18.23 29.85 25.79
C ALA A 1046 -17.80 28.83 24.71
N TYR A 1047 -17.97 29.14 23.43
CA TYR A 1047 -17.73 28.21 22.32
C TYR A 1047 -16.23 28.09 21.98
N LEU A 1048 -15.57 27.03 22.46
CA LEU A 1048 -14.13 26.77 22.19
C LEU A 1048 -13.79 26.74 20.70
N SER A 1049 -14.64 26.08 19.91
CA SER A 1049 -14.49 25.97 18.46
C SER A 1049 -14.72 27.30 17.72
N TYR A 1050 -15.22 28.35 18.38
CA TYR A 1050 -15.43 29.67 17.79
C TYR A 1050 -14.14 30.51 17.80
N GLY A 1051 -13.14 30.02 17.08
CA GLY A 1051 -11.91 30.75 16.74
C GLY A 1051 -11.07 31.20 17.95
N ILE A 1052 -11.01 30.42 19.02
CA ILE A 1052 -9.94 30.60 20.00
C ILE A 1052 -8.68 29.94 19.39
N GLY A 1053 -7.56 30.67 19.29
CA GLY A 1053 -6.37 30.30 18.51
C GLY A 1053 -6.24 31.08 17.18
N ALA A 1054 -5.01 31.38 16.76
CA ALA A 1054 -4.73 32.20 15.57
C ALA A 1054 -5.07 31.54 14.21
N GLN A 1055 -5.52 30.27 14.21
CA GLN A 1055 -5.94 29.52 13.01
C GLN A 1055 -7.33 29.96 12.48
N SER A 1056 -7.53 31.27 12.29
CA SER A 1056 -8.83 31.85 11.95
C SER A 1056 -8.97 32.31 10.50
N GLY A 1057 -7.91 32.23 9.68
CA GLY A 1057 -7.87 32.70 8.30
C GLY A 1057 -8.35 34.14 8.11
N LEU A 1058 -9.63 34.30 7.78
CA LEU A 1058 -10.32 35.58 7.54
C LEU A 1058 -10.88 36.22 8.84
N GLY A 1059 -10.73 35.54 9.97
CA GLY A 1059 -11.34 35.89 11.25
C GLY A 1059 -12.66 35.15 11.54
N LYS A 1060 -13.08 35.20 12.81
CA LYS A 1060 -14.25 34.47 13.34
C LYS A 1060 -15.56 34.84 12.63
N GLU A 1061 -15.79 36.14 12.48
CA GLU A 1061 -17.05 36.71 12.00
C GLU A 1061 -17.28 36.38 10.52
N ALA A 1062 -16.28 36.59 9.67
CA ALA A 1062 -16.28 36.20 8.26
C ALA A 1062 -16.61 34.70 8.08
N THR A 1063 -16.02 33.84 8.92
CA THR A 1063 -16.26 32.40 8.92
C THR A 1063 -17.67 32.02 9.34
N LEU A 1064 -18.24 32.69 10.36
CA LEU A 1064 -19.61 32.45 10.81
C LEU A 1064 -20.66 32.97 9.81
N ILE A 1065 -20.40 34.11 9.15
CA ILE A 1065 -21.24 34.64 8.06
C ILE A 1065 -21.26 33.65 6.88
N ALA A 1066 -20.09 33.20 6.43
CA ALA A 1066 -19.96 32.21 5.35
C ALA A 1066 -20.74 30.92 5.66
N LEU A 1067 -20.55 30.35 6.85
CA LEU A 1067 -21.25 29.16 7.31
C LEU A 1067 -22.78 29.38 7.37
N THR A 1068 -23.22 30.50 7.92
CA THR A 1068 -24.65 30.83 8.06
C THR A 1068 -25.31 31.00 6.69
N ALA A 1069 -24.63 31.63 5.73
CA ALA A 1069 -25.11 31.77 4.35
C ALA A 1069 -25.24 30.41 3.63
N MET A 1070 -24.27 29.51 3.80
CA MET A 1070 -24.34 28.15 3.25
C MET A 1070 -25.49 27.34 3.88
N VAL A 1071 -25.65 27.41 5.21
CA VAL A 1071 -26.73 26.72 5.93
C VAL A 1071 -28.10 27.28 5.54
N ARG A 1072 -28.25 28.61 5.41
CA ARG A 1072 -29.45 29.29 4.91
C ARG A 1072 -29.84 28.81 3.51
N ALA A 1073 -28.89 28.74 2.57
CA ALA A 1073 -29.14 28.24 1.21
C ALA A 1073 -29.67 26.80 1.21
N VAL A 1074 -29.09 25.92 2.03
CA VAL A 1074 -29.46 24.50 2.11
C VAL A 1074 -30.76 24.26 2.88
N ALA A 1075 -31.00 25.02 3.95
CA ALA A 1075 -32.23 24.95 4.74
C ALA A 1075 -33.47 25.54 4.02
N ARG A 1076 -33.31 26.19 2.85
CA ARG A 1076 -34.47 26.53 2.00
C ARG A 1076 -34.99 25.35 1.15
N LEU A 1077 -34.26 24.24 1.03
CA LEU A 1077 -34.64 23.08 0.20
C LEU A 1077 -35.84 22.33 0.79
N ASP A 1078 -36.87 22.01 -0.02
CA ASP A 1078 -38.06 21.28 0.46
C ASP A 1078 -37.71 19.84 0.84
N LYS A 1079 -38.20 19.39 2.01
CA LYS A 1079 -38.08 18.02 2.52
C LYS A 1079 -36.65 17.45 2.47
N LEU A 1080 -35.66 18.30 2.75
CA LEU A 1080 -34.25 17.90 2.88
C LEU A 1080 -34.11 16.76 3.91
N ARG A 1081 -33.39 15.70 3.54
CA ARG A 1081 -33.18 14.49 4.35
C ARG A 1081 -31.96 13.69 3.86
N PRO A 1082 -31.34 12.83 4.68
CA PRO A 1082 -30.33 11.89 4.21
C PRO A 1082 -30.85 10.99 3.07
N ALA A 1083 -29.96 10.57 2.17
CA ALA A 1083 -30.27 9.53 1.19
C ALA A 1083 -30.50 8.17 1.90
N PRO A 1084 -31.30 7.25 1.32
CA PRO A 1084 -31.53 5.94 1.93
C PRO A 1084 -30.26 5.06 1.91
N GLY A 1085 -30.06 4.29 2.98
CA GLY A 1085 -28.92 3.37 3.14
C GLY A 1085 -27.59 4.08 3.43
N ALA A 1086 -26.48 3.34 3.31
CA ALA A 1086 -25.14 3.80 3.70
C ALA A 1086 -24.69 5.11 3.00
N GLN A 1087 -25.22 5.41 1.81
CA GLN A 1087 -24.90 6.65 1.08
C GLN A 1087 -25.45 7.93 1.76
N GLY A 1088 -26.39 7.80 2.70
CA GLY A 1088 -26.83 8.87 3.59
C GLY A 1088 -26.20 8.82 4.98
N ILE A 1089 -25.03 8.20 5.14
CA ILE A 1089 -24.31 8.12 6.42
C ILE A 1089 -22.88 8.62 6.22
N MET A 1090 -22.54 9.78 6.79
CA MET A 1090 -21.15 10.22 6.90
C MET A 1090 -20.46 9.43 8.02
N LYS A 1091 -19.83 8.30 7.64
CA LYS A 1091 -19.19 7.36 8.56
C LYS A 1091 -17.97 8.02 9.25
N THR A 1092 -18.00 7.99 10.57
CA THR A 1092 -17.07 8.67 11.49
C THR A 1092 -16.64 7.71 12.58
N ILE A 1093 -15.39 7.82 13.05
CA ILE A 1093 -14.81 7.01 14.12
C ILE A 1093 -14.08 7.95 15.11
N PRO A 1094 -14.45 7.98 16.39
CA PRO A 1094 -13.73 8.75 17.41
C PRO A 1094 -12.34 8.20 17.65
N ARG A 1095 -11.42 9.05 18.09
CA ARG A 1095 -10.02 8.68 18.34
C ARG A 1095 -9.53 9.10 19.72
N PRO A 1096 -8.48 8.42 20.26
CA PRO A 1096 -7.72 8.92 21.40
C PRO A 1096 -7.31 10.39 21.20
N GLY A 1097 -7.24 11.16 22.29
CA GLY A 1097 -7.12 12.62 22.23
C GLY A 1097 -8.42 13.36 21.89
N GLY A 1098 -9.53 12.65 21.65
CA GLY A 1098 -10.88 13.23 21.62
C GLY A 1098 -11.37 13.75 20.27
N TYR A 1099 -10.56 13.65 19.21
CA TYR A 1099 -10.96 14.06 17.86
C TYR A 1099 -11.84 13.01 17.16
N THR A 1100 -12.41 13.36 16.01
CA THR A 1100 -13.17 12.45 15.14
C THR A 1100 -12.45 12.26 13.81
N ALA A 1101 -12.10 11.03 13.48
CA ALA A 1101 -11.69 10.65 12.13
C ALA A 1101 -12.93 10.39 11.26
N TYR A 1102 -12.83 10.71 9.98
CA TYR A 1102 -13.79 10.40 8.94
C TYR A 1102 -13.24 9.24 8.10
N LEU A 1103 -14.12 8.48 7.44
CA LEU A 1103 -13.71 7.55 6.39
C LEU A 1103 -13.88 8.19 5.00
N ARG A 1104 -13.05 7.75 4.06
CA ARG A 1104 -13.24 8.00 2.62
C ARG A 1104 -14.56 7.39 2.11
N GLU A 1105 -15.00 7.83 0.92
CA GLU A 1105 -16.23 7.36 0.25
C GLU A 1105 -16.25 5.84 -0.05
N ASP A 1106 -15.07 5.22 -0.16
CA ASP A 1106 -14.88 3.77 -0.29
C ASP A 1106 -14.77 3.05 1.07
N HIS A 1107 -14.86 3.77 2.19
CA HIS A 1107 -14.48 3.33 3.55
C HIS A 1107 -13.04 2.78 3.67
N GLY A 1108 -12.18 3.06 2.69
CA GLY A 1108 -10.88 2.41 2.53
C GLY A 1108 -9.71 3.06 3.25
N ALA A 1109 -9.88 4.24 3.86
CA ALA A 1109 -8.86 4.88 4.69
C ALA A 1109 -9.49 5.97 5.58
N TYR A 1110 -8.78 6.32 6.66
CA TYR A 1110 -9.08 7.46 7.52
C TYR A 1110 -8.60 8.78 6.93
N VAL A 1111 -9.33 9.84 7.24
CA VAL A 1111 -8.96 11.24 7.02
C VAL A 1111 -9.54 12.11 8.15
N ASP A 1112 -9.02 13.33 8.32
CA ASP A 1112 -9.45 14.30 9.35
C ASP A 1112 -10.61 15.21 8.90
N TYR A 1113 -11.04 15.10 7.64
CA TYR A 1113 -12.04 15.94 7.00
C TYR A 1113 -13.28 15.17 6.48
N PRO A 1114 -14.46 15.79 6.51
CA PRO A 1114 -15.68 15.30 5.84
C PRO A 1114 -15.53 15.00 4.34
N THR A 1115 -15.94 13.81 3.93
CA THR A 1115 -15.68 13.27 2.57
C THR A 1115 -16.93 13.17 1.68
N THR A 1116 -18.01 12.59 2.20
CA THR A 1116 -19.27 12.35 1.48
C THR A 1116 -20.46 12.34 2.44
N PHE A 1117 -21.57 12.95 2.04
CA PHE A 1117 -22.86 12.83 2.70
C PHE A 1117 -23.97 13.12 1.69
N ARG A 1118 -24.58 12.07 1.12
CA ARG A 1118 -25.60 12.26 0.08
C ARG A 1118 -26.97 12.51 0.68
N VAL A 1119 -27.64 13.55 0.20
CA VAL A 1119 -28.94 14.01 0.68
C VAL A 1119 -29.97 14.01 -0.44
N HIS A 1120 -31.24 13.81 -0.09
CA HIS A 1120 -32.39 13.93 -0.96
C HIS A 1120 -33.20 15.17 -0.59
N TYR A 1121 -33.77 15.84 -1.58
CA TYR A 1121 -34.71 16.95 -1.38
C TYR A 1121 -35.74 16.99 -2.53
N ASN A 1122 -36.70 17.90 -2.43
CA ASN A 1122 -37.84 18.03 -3.32
C ASN A 1122 -37.88 19.42 -4.00
N GLY A 1123 -38.59 19.53 -5.12
CA GLY A 1123 -38.75 20.79 -5.85
C GLY A 1123 -37.53 21.19 -6.69
N GLN A 1124 -37.32 22.49 -6.85
CA GLN A 1124 -36.14 23.08 -7.50
C GLN A 1124 -35.27 23.79 -6.44
N VAL A 1125 -34.02 24.08 -6.80
CA VAL A 1125 -33.15 24.92 -5.96
C VAL A 1125 -33.67 26.37 -5.98
N PRO A 1126 -33.73 27.06 -4.83
CA PRO A 1126 -34.09 28.48 -4.77
C PRO A 1126 -33.20 29.35 -5.65
N THR A 1127 -33.79 30.37 -6.28
CA THR A 1127 -33.02 31.41 -6.96
C THR A 1127 -32.42 32.40 -5.95
N PHE A 1128 -31.16 32.78 -6.14
CA PHE A 1128 -30.54 33.84 -5.36
C PHE A 1128 -31.21 35.20 -5.69
N GLN A 1129 -31.49 36.00 -4.67
CA GLN A 1129 -32.05 37.34 -4.81
C GLN A 1129 -31.07 38.34 -4.20
N LYS A 1130 -30.25 38.99 -5.04
CA LYS A 1130 -29.30 39.99 -4.56
C LYS A 1130 -30.06 41.21 -4.03
N LYS A 1131 -29.82 41.58 -2.77
CA LYS A 1131 -30.31 42.85 -2.21
C LYS A 1131 -29.67 44.01 -2.97
N VAL A 1132 -30.50 44.81 -3.64
CA VAL A 1132 -30.12 46.16 -4.06
C VAL A 1132 -30.32 47.04 -2.83
N SER A 1133 -29.25 47.68 -2.35
CA SER A 1133 -29.32 48.67 -1.28
C SER A 1133 -30.16 49.87 -1.71
N ALA A 1134 -31.03 50.34 -0.81
CA ALA A 1134 -31.82 51.56 -0.95
C ALA A 1134 -31.19 52.70 -0.11
#